data_AF-A0A8K1FDD3-F1
#
_entry.id   AF-A0A8K1FDD3-F1
#
_cell.length_a   1.000
_cell.length_b   1.000
_cell.length_c   1.000
_cell.angle_alpha   90.00
_cell.angle_beta   90.00
_cell.angle_gamma   90.00
#
_symmetry.space_group_name_H-M   'P 1'
#
loop_
_entity.id
_entity.type
_entity.pdbx_description
1 polymer ?
#
loop_
_entity_poly.entity_id
_entity_poly.type
_entity_poly.pdbx_seq_one_letter_code
_entity_poly.pdbx_strand_id
1 'polypeptide(L)'
;MRSFLSILLLLVATFMASHPAHAAVHYAVTHLFLVGGAARDVTSELCHQATPPALAVGVNWRHDSDDMVIQLCQQRQRVEEIDPSQLVFQHIAVYDAPVCPTAMELFFVVHDDRVVCVRRVLASEVLTSGNYISDVWVSTQLHYNTDAVGWRTIPESVQVPAESLLRSFWNSIWQSSYHGAFISYQRPVVPVREVRILPDANADFLKTACVTWFSAHWEDTGAGYLGHGSHNKGELCMRRAFDSENTPVLLEVAVTRGASGCSSRFSQTETLDHGVHLCFRWGEATATEAPIVGIFLESLLVGKTPQPTLPGGYLLVSSTSLNIGHRAVFIYVSRGLIKDLPYSEPLNRPPLVAKKVAENDVTTKLTFKILQLADLHYTGDPTTECKDAPSEIGSKACSEAIMTKFVNELLDFEKPDFVAFSGDNVETFKSSLRQEAMDAATAGVEARGIPHSMIFGNHDDVHGFSRESLMEMAMKKKHSYTQRGPLGVYGVGNYELNVQAPVDGLWGVAGSDVFRMYFLDSNAYPVHGWLRSEDTKYDWIRPNQVEYYRQMSAAHDDNRVPAIMFFHIPLPEYGMDVADQRTGQHREDVLSSEVHSDLFSTLVELDEVKATFAGHDHVNEYCYKRESVQLCYGGGAGFGVAYGMKEVQRRARVIEWSVNTENKREIRTWKRVFGRLDERLDDQLLYSN
;
A
#
# COMPACT_ATOMS: atom_id res chain seq x y z
N MET A 1 -71.47 -19.33 10.57
CA MET A 1 -70.31 -20.18 10.18
C MET A 1 -70.34 -20.40 8.67
N ARG A 2 -69.70 -19.49 7.92
CA ARG A 2 -69.22 -19.59 6.53
C ARG A 2 -68.90 -18.17 6.06
N SER A 3 -67.85 -18.05 5.26
CA SER A 3 -67.24 -16.84 4.68
C SER A 3 -66.22 -16.14 5.57
N PHE A 4 -64.94 -16.49 5.37
CA PHE A 4 -63.77 -15.60 5.28
C PHE A 4 -62.54 -16.50 5.06
N LEU A 5 -62.37 -16.97 3.82
CA LEU A 5 -61.19 -17.70 3.37
C LEU A 5 -60.67 -17.04 2.09
N SER A 6 -60.04 -15.88 2.25
CA SER A 6 -59.22 -15.16 1.26
C SER A 6 -58.60 -13.98 2.02
N ILE A 7 -57.31 -13.74 1.84
CA ILE A 7 -56.44 -12.78 2.56
C ILE A 7 -55.78 -13.40 3.81
N LEU A 8 -54.76 -14.24 3.61
CA LEU A 8 -53.49 -14.19 4.37
C LEU A 8 -52.47 -15.18 3.75
N LEU A 9 -52.08 -14.94 2.50
CA LEU A 9 -51.00 -15.73 1.88
C LEU A 9 -50.30 -14.88 0.81
N LEU A 10 -49.65 -13.80 1.24
CA LEU A 10 -48.60 -13.08 0.50
C LEU A 10 -48.01 -12.00 1.41
N LEU A 11 -47.07 -12.36 2.29
CA LEU A 11 -46.12 -11.46 2.98
C LEU A 11 -45.18 -12.28 3.89
N VAL A 12 -44.54 -13.29 3.32
CA VAL A 12 -43.29 -13.85 3.85
C VAL A 12 -42.35 -14.01 2.65
N ALA A 13 -41.97 -12.87 2.06
CA ALA A 13 -40.78 -12.77 1.25
C ALA A 13 -39.70 -12.25 2.21
N THR A 14 -38.84 -13.17 2.63
CA THR A 14 -37.44 -12.98 3.02
C THR A 14 -36.93 -11.55 2.82
N PHE A 15 -36.88 -10.77 3.91
CA PHE A 15 -35.89 -9.71 4.05
C PHE A 15 -34.51 -10.41 4.22
N MET A 16 -33.96 -10.91 3.11
CA MET A 16 -32.52 -10.95 2.99
C MET A 16 -32.11 -9.51 2.75
N ALA A 17 -31.60 -8.86 3.79
CA ALA A 17 -30.85 -7.63 3.63
C ALA A 17 -29.68 -7.94 2.70
N SER A 18 -29.86 -7.64 1.42
CA SER A 18 -28.76 -7.43 0.49
C SER A 18 -27.87 -6.38 1.15
N HIS A 19 -26.71 -6.82 1.63
CA HIS A 19 -25.68 -5.90 2.11
C HIS A 19 -25.43 -4.91 0.96
N PRO A 20 -25.61 -3.60 1.15
CA PRO A 20 -25.18 -2.66 0.14
C PRO A 20 -23.67 -2.88 0.01
N ALA A 21 -23.21 -3.20 -1.21
CA ALA A 21 -21.80 -3.22 -1.52
C ALA A 21 -21.19 -1.93 -0.98
N HIS A 22 -20.30 -2.04 0.02
CA HIS A 22 -19.75 -0.90 0.73
C HIS A 22 -19.22 0.11 -0.30
N ALA A 23 -19.85 1.29 -0.35
CA ALA A 23 -19.37 2.39 -1.16
C ALA A 23 -17.98 2.74 -0.61
N ALA A 24 -16.98 2.87 -1.49
CA ALA A 24 -15.65 3.29 -1.07
C ALA A 24 -15.77 4.60 -0.29
N VAL A 25 -15.14 4.70 0.88
CA VAL A 25 -15.08 5.96 1.63
C VAL A 25 -14.34 6.96 0.76
N HIS A 26 -15.05 8.02 0.35
CA HIS A 26 -14.49 9.02 -0.54
C HIS A 26 -13.93 10.19 0.26
N TYR A 27 -12.74 10.64 -0.10
CA TYR A 27 -12.09 11.82 0.44
C TYR A 27 -11.96 12.86 -0.64
N ALA A 28 -12.05 14.15 -0.29
CA ALA A 28 -11.66 15.23 -1.18
C ALA A 28 -10.54 16.05 -0.54
N VAL A 29 -9.57 16.46 -1.36
CA VAL A 29 -8.52 17.39 -0.95
C VAL A 29 -9.13 18.77 -0.80
N THR A 30 -8.99 19.33 0.40
CA THR A 30 -9.58 20.61 0.80
C THR A 30 -8.53 21.72 0.88
N HIS A 31 -7.30 21.38 1.25
CA HIS A 31 -6.17 22.30 1.29
C HIS A 31 -4.90 21.64 0.77
N LEU A 32 -4.11 22.40 0.02
CA LEU A 32 -2.75 22.08 -0.39
C LEU A 32 -1.86 23.27 -0.05
N PHE A 33 -0.64 22.99 0.38
CA PHE A 33 0.39 24.00 0.59
C PHE A 33 1.78 23.38 0.53
N LEU A 34 2.79 24.22 0.31
CA LEU A 34 4.19 23.82 0.35
C LEU A 34 4.82 24.27 1.65
N VAL A 35 5.73 23.47 2.16
CA VAL A 35 6.64 23.84 3.24
C VAL A 35 8.08 23.69 2.77
N GLY A 36 8.93 24.62 3.21
CA GLY A 36 10.35 24.66 2.87
C GLY A 36 11.21 24.52 4.13
N GLY A 37 12.29 23.75 4.03
CA GLY A 37 13.17 23.48 5.17
C GLY A 37 14.59 23.12 4.76
N ALA A 38 15.50 23.12 5.73
CA ALA A 38 16.90 22.77 5.51
C ALA A 38 17.13 21.27 5.29
N ALA A 39 16.18 20.43 5.71
CA ALA A 39 16.25 18.99 5.62
C ALA A 39 14.84 18.39 5.49
N ARG A 40 14.77 17.12 5.08
CA ARG A 40 13.53 16.41 4.74
C ARG A 40 12.65 16.12 5.95
N ASP A 41 13.26 15.72 7.05
CA ASP A 41 12.61 15.54 8.35
C ASP A 41 11.94 16.83 8.84
N VAL A 42 12.62 17.97 8.65
CA VAL A 42 12.09 19.30 8.99
C VAL A 42 10.84 19.61 8.17
N THR A 43 10.87 19.38 6.85
CA THR A 43 9.73 19.70 5.99
C THR A 43 8.52 18.82 6.27
N SER A 44 8.71 17.53 6.53
CA SER A 44 7.59 16.63 6.87
C SER A 44 6.96 17.03 8.21
N GLU A 45 7.77 17.38 9.20
CA GLU A 45 7.29 17.88 10.50
C GLU A 45 6.50 19.19 10.36
N LEU A 46 6.90 20.10 9.47
CA LEU A 46 6.15 21.34 9.19
C LEU A 46 4.76 21.07 8.60
N CYS A 47 4.56 20.02 7.79
CA CYS A 47 3.22 19.62 7.36
C CYS A 47 2.34 19.24 8.55
N HIS A 48 2.89 18.46 9.49
CA HIS A 48 2.15 17.98 10.66
C HIS A 48 1.82 19.09 11.66
N GLN A 49 2.72 20.06 11.85
CA GLN A 49 2.51 21.20 12.74
C GLN A 49 1.54 22.25 12.20
N ALA A 50 1.10 22.12 10.94
CA ALA A 50 0.07 22.99 10.39
C ALA A 50 -1.23 22.90 11.20
N THR A 51 -2.06 23.94 11.14
CA THR A 51 -3.37 23.96 11.81
C THR A 51 -4.48 24.20 10.77
N PRO A 52 -5.33 23.19 10.48
CA PRO A 52 -5.29 21.83 11.00
C PRO A 52 -4.05 21.04 10.51
N PRO A 53 -3.67 19.93 11.18
CA PRO A 53 -2.55 19.11 10.74
C PRO A 53 -2.70 18.67 9.29
N ALA A 54 -1.60 18.68 8.54
CA ALA A 54 -1.56 18.23 7.15
C ALA A 54 -0.59 17.07 6.97
N LEU A 55 -0.72 16.41 5.83
CA LEU A 55 0.00 15.19 5.50
C LEU A 55 1.12 15.52 4.53
N ALA A 56 2.35 15.14 4.86
CA ALA A 56 3.44 15.12 3.89
C ALA A 56 3.18 13.99 2.88
N VAL A 57 3.26 14.30 1.58
CA VAL A 57 2.94 13.35 0.51
C VAL A 57 4.07 13.19 -0.50
N GLY A 58 4.39 11.93 -0.79
CA GLY A 58 5.37 11.58 -1.82
C GLY A 58 6.80 11.98 -1.49
N VAL A 59 7.52 12.49 -2.49
CA VAL A 59 8.94 12.83 -2.39
C VAL A 59 9.16 14.32 -2.18
N ASN A 60 10.20 14.61 -1.42
CA ASN A 60 10.78 15.93 -1.30
C ASN A 60 11.62 16.30 -2.54
N TRP A 61 11.66 17.58 -2.91
CA TRP A 61 12.53 18.09 -3.99
C TRP A 61 13.24 19.38 -3.59
N ARG A 62 14.28 19.79 -4.33
CA ARG A 62 15.02 21.03 -4.06
C ARG A 62 14.52 22.19 -4.91
N HIS A 63 14.42 23.37 -4.31
CA HIS A 63 14.17 24.64 -5.00
C HIS A 63 15.49 25.30 -5.45
N ASP A 64 15.49 25.94 -6.61
CA ASP A 64 16.68 26.41 -7.35
C ASP A 64 17.49 27.49 -6.61
N SER A 65 16.82 28.40 -5.92
CA SER A 65 17.46 29.62 -5.39
C SER A 65 18.20 29.45 -4.06
N ASP A 66 17.82 28.48 -3.22
CA ASP A 66 18.12 28.54 -1.77
C ASP A 66 18.59 27.21 -1.15
N ASP A 67 18.87 26.19 -1.97
CA ASP A 67 19.24 24.83 -1.53
C ASP A 67 18.23 24.22 -0.52
N MET A 68 17.01 24.75 -0.55
CA MET A 68 15.89 24.43 0.34
C MET A 68 15.16 23.19 -0.16
N VAL A 69 14.90 22.27 0.77
CA VAL A 69 14.04 21.10 0.55
C VAL A 69 12.58 21.56 0.62
N ILE A 70 11.77 21.12 -0.33
CA ILE A 70 10.34 21.41 -0.44
C ILE A 70 9.56 20.12 -0.26
N GLN A 71 8.51 20.17 0.57
CA GLN A 71 7.52 19.12 0.73
C GLN A 71 6.14 19.66 0.36
N LEU A 72 5.37 18.86 -0.40
CA LEU A 72 3.95 19.11 -0.59
C LEU A 72 3.18 18.56 0.61
N CYS A 73 2.32 19.39 1.19
CA CYS A 73 1.41 19.02 2.26
C CYS A 73 -0.03 19.02 1.75
N GLN A 74 -0.83 18.02 2.15
CA GLN A 74 -2.26 17.95 1.84
C GLN A 74 -3.14 17.82 3.09
N GLN A 75 -4.33 18.41 3.03
CA GLN A 75 -5.43 18.13 3.95
C GLN A 75 -6.61 17.62 3.15
N ARG A 76 -7.23 16.54 3.64
CA ARG A 76 -8.42 15.94 3.06
C ARG A 76 -9.50 15.71 4.11
N GLN A 77 -10.74 15.63 3.66
CA GLN A 77 -11.90 15.36 4.50
C GLN A 77 -12.78 14.31 3.83
N ARG A 78 -13.49 13.52 4.65
CA ARG A 78 -14.51 12.61 4.13
C ARG A 78 -15.58 13.43 3.44
N VAL A 79 -16.01 12.97 2.26
CA VAL A 79 -16.98 13.68 1.43
C VAL A 79 -18.28 13.98 2.19
N GLU A 80 -18.72 13.09 3.08
CA GLU A 80 -19.89 13.29 3.94
C GLU A 80 -19.73 14.37 5.04
N GLU A 81 -18.51 14.74 5.38
CA GLU A 81 -18.18 15.73 6.42
C GLU A 81 -17.90 17.13 5.85
N ILE A 82 -17.76 17.25 4.53
CA ILE A 82 -17.44 18.51 3.86
C ILE A 82 -18.69 19.39 3.78
N ASP A 83 -18.57 20.63 4.27
CA ASP A 83 -19.61 21.63 4.10
C ASP A 83 -19.80 21.93 2.59
N PRO A 84 -21.03 21.91 2.05
CA PRO A 84 -21.28 22.17 0.63
C PRO A 84 -20.72 23.52 0.12
N SER A 85 -20.54 24.51 1.00
CA SER A 85 -19.97 25.83 0.70
C SER A 85 -18.43 25.88 0.78
N GLN A 86 -17.79 24.81 1.24
CA GLN A 86 -16.33 24.70 1.30
C GLN A 86 -15.74 24.49 -0.09
N LEU A 87 -14.53 25.03 -0.31
CA LEU A 87 -13.79 24.80 -1.54
C LEU A 87 -13.05 23.46 -1.51
N VAL A 88 -13.11 22.72 -2.61
CA VAL A 88 -12.32 21.51 -2.86
C VAL A 88 -11.52 21.64 -4.14
N PHE A 89 -10.41 20.90 -4.24
CA PHE A 89 -9.57 20.91 -5.44
C PHE A 89 -10.23 20.08 -6.56
N GLN A 90 -10.32 20.66 -7.76
CA GLN A 90 -10.87 20.00 -8.95
C GLN A 90 -9.78 19.69 -10.00
N HIS A 91 -8.76 20.55 -10.08
CA HIS A 91 -7.72 20.45 -11.10
C HIS A 91 -6.39 21.02 -10.61
N ILE A 92 -5.28 20.39 -10.99
CA ILE A 92 -3.91 20.85 -10.79
C ILE A 92 -3.20 20.71 -12.14
N ALA A 93 -2.46 21.72 -12.56
CA ALA A 93 -1.68 21.71 -13.80
C ALA A 93 -0.42 22.56 -13.66
N VAL A 94 0.62 22.21 -14.42
CA VAL A 94 1.86 22.98 -14.52
C VAL A 94 1.89 23.67 -15.89
N TYR A 95 2.26 24.94 -15.92
CA TYR A 95 2.30 25.76 -17.13
C TYR A 95 3.69 26.35 -17.32
N ASP A 96 4.23 26.27 -18.54
CA ASP A 96 5.40 27.02 -18.99
C ASP A 96 5.00 28.46 -19.37
N ALA A 97 4.52 29.21 -18.36
CA ALA A 97 4.17 30.61 -18.47
C ALA A 97 4.37 31.30 -17.11
N PRO A 98 4.58 32.63 -17.07
CA PRO A 98 4.74 33.35 -15.80
C PRO A 98 3.42 33.52 -15.02
N VAL A 99 2.26 33.21 -15.63
CA VAL A 99 0.93 33.40 -15.03
C VAL A 99 -0.02 32.27 -15.37
N CYS A 100 -0.94 31.99 -14.45
CA CYS A 100 -2.01 31.01 -14.66
C CYS A 100 -3.07 31.50 -15.66
N PRO A 101 -3.74 30.58 -16.38
CA PRO A 101 -4.93 30.92 -17.16
C PRO A 101 -6.04 31.54 -16.30
N THR A 102 -6.91 32.35 -16.89
CA THR A 102 -7.94 33.14 -16.17
C THR A 102 -8.89 32.32 -15.29
N ALA A 103 -9.06 31.03 -15.55
CA ALA A 103 -9.93 30.12 -14.79
C ALA A 103 -9.19 29.29 -13.71
N MET A 104 -7.92 29.59 -13.45
CA MET A 104 -7.09 28.90 -12.46
C MET A 104 -6.34 29.90 -11.58
N GLU A 105 -6.00 29.47 -10.38
CA GLU A 105 -5.29 30.24 -9.37
C GLU A 105 -3.83 29.80 -9.32
N LEU A 106 -2.91 30.76 -9.13
CA LEU A 106 -1.50 30.46 -8.90
C LEU A 106 -1.34 29.74 -7.55
N PHE A 107 -0.75 28.55 -7.58
CA PHE A 107 -0.42 27.78 -6.38
C PHE A 107 1.02 28.03 -5.93
N PHE A 108 1.99 27.81 -6.82
CA PHE A 108 3.37 28.23 -6.60
C PHE A 108 4.14 28.44 -7.91
N VAL A 109 5.23 29.19 -7.83
CA VAL A 109 6.16 29.42 -8.93
C VAL A 109 7.29 28.40 -8.82
N VAL A 110 7.54 27.64 -9.88
CA VAL A 110 8.64 26.67 -9.95
C VAL A 110 9.94 27.39 -10.35
N HIS A 111 9.85 28.25 -11.36
CA HIS A 111 10.88 29.17 -11.87
C HIS A 111 10.15 30.34 -12.57
N ASP A 112 10.81 31.47 -12.84
CA ASP A 112 10.31 32.65 -13.56
C ASP A 112 9.32 32.38 -14.72
N ASP A 113 9.54 31.33 -15.52
CA ASP A 113 8.68 30.98 -16.68
C ASP A 113 7.88 29.69 -16.48
N ARG A 114 7.76 29.19 -15.25
CA ARG A 114 7.00 27.96 -14.93
C ARG A 114 6.23 28.08 -13.62
N VAL A 115 4.92 27.85 -13.69
CA VAL A 115 4.00 27.95 -12.55
C VAL A 115 3.15 26.70 -12.39
N VAL A 116 2.79 26.40 -11.14
CA VAL A 116 1.75 25.41 -10.81
C VAL A 116 0.46 26.16 -10.52
N CYS A 117 -0.60 25.76 -11.20
CA CYS A 117 -1.91 26.37 -11.10
C CYS A 117 -2.95 25.35 -10.62
N VAL A 118 -3.89 25.82 -9.81
CA VAL A 118 -4.95 25.00 -9.23
C VAL A 118 -6.32 25.59 -9.53
N ARG A 119 -7.33 24.73 -9.61
CA ARG A 119 -8.73 25.16 -9.66
C ARG A 119 -9.46 24.60 -8.46
N ARG A 120 -10.01 25.51 -7.66
CA ARG A 120 -10.88 25.20 -6.52
C ARG A 120 -12.32 25.56 -6.87
N VAL A 121 -13.25 24.75 -6.40
CA VAL A 121 -14.69 24.90 -6.66
C VAL A 121 -15.47 24.55 -5.40
N LEU A 122 -16.71 25.01 -5.29
CA LEU A 122 -17.57 24.66 -4.16
C LEU A 122 -17.84 23.15 -4.17
N ALA A 123 -17.78 22.54 -2.99
CA ALA A 123 -18.07 21.14 -2.77
C ALA A 123 -19.44 20.73 -3.36
N SER A 124 -20.45 21.58 -3.21
CA SER A 124 -21.79 21.39 -3.78
C SER A 124 -21.83 21.20 -5.30
N GLU A 125 -20.81 21.69 -6.03
CA GLU A 125 -20.78 21.61 -7.50
C GLU A 125 -20.21 20.29 -8.02
N VAL A 126 -19.37 19.61 -7.23
CA VAL A 126 -18.53 18.51 -7.73
C VAL A 126 -18.53 17.23 -6.92
N LEU A 127 -18.90 17.26 -5.64
CA LEU A 127 -18.85 16.06 -4.80
C LEU A 127 -19.78 14.95 -5.33
N THR A 128 -20.96 15.31 -5.83
CA THR A 128 -21.92 14.33 -6.37
C THR A 128 -21.50 13.75 -7.72
N SER A 129 -20.72 14.48 -8.52
CA SER A 129 -20.24 14.02 -9.83
C SER A 129 -18.90 13.28 -9.75
N GLY A 130 -18.23 13.32 -8.59
CA GLY A 130 -16.87 12.78 -8.42
C GLY A 130 -15.80 13.60 -9.10
N ASN A 131 -16.12 14.80 -9.58
CA ASN A 131 -15.21 15.66 -10.32
C ASN A 131 -14.36 16.55 -9.40
N TYR A 132 -13.71 15.91 -8.44
CA TYR A 132 -12.79 16.50 -7.47
C TYR A 132 -11.54 15.63 -7.33
N ILE A 133 -10.51 16.18 -6.73
CA ILE A 133 -9.25 15.49 -6.44
C ILE A 133 -9.39 14.85 -5.06
N SER A 134 -9.20 13.53 -5.01
CA SER A 134 -9.29 12.76 -3.77
C SER A 134 -7.94 12.64 -3.05
N ASP A 135 -6.85 12.72 -3.81
CA ASP A 135 -5.49 12.62 -3.28
C ASP A 135 -4.49 13.36 -4.19
N VAL A 136 -3.38 13.83 -3.62
CA VAL A 136 -2.27 14.44 -4.34
C VAL A 136 -0.96 13.88 -3.82
N TRP A 137 -0.02 13.69 -4.73
CA TRP A 137 1.27 13.09 -4.48
C TRP A 137 2.35 13.80 -5.28
N VAL A 138 3.59 13.72 -4.81
CA VAL A 138 4.76 14.08 -5.61
C VAL A 138 5.57 12.82 -5.83
N SER A 139 5.75 12.43 -7.08
CA SER A 139 6.54 11.26 -7.46
C SER A 139 7.72 11.69 -8.28
N THR A 140 8.82 10.99 -8.18
CA THR A 140 9.91 11.13 -9.15
C THR A 140 9.60 10.39 -10.47
N GLN A 141 8.58 9.53 -10.48
CA GLN A 141 8.18 8.76 -11.65
C GLN A 141 7.29 9.59 -12.58
N LEU A 142 7.66 9.67 -13.86
CA LEU A 142 6.86 10.33 -14.89
C LEU A 142 5.49 9.64 -15.14
N HIS A 143 5.36 8.38 -14.73
CA HIS A 143 4.19 7.52 -14.99
C HIS A 143 3.72 6.80 -13.71
N TYR A 144 3.39 7.54 -12.66
CA TYR A 144 2.89 6.97 -11.40
C TYR A 144 1.55 6.21 -11.53
N ASN A 145 0.85 6.42 -12.64
CA ASN A 145 -0.44 5.80 -12.94
C ASN A 145 -0.39 4.27 -13.08
N THR A 146 0.81 3.67 -13.15
CA THR A 146 0.99 2.21 -13.12
C THR A 146 0.81 1.62 -11.73
N ASP A 147 1.06 2.39 -10.67
CA ASP A 147 1.09 1.88 -9.30
C ASP A 147 -0.30 1.77 -8.69
N ALA A 148 -1.24 2.61 -9.12
CA ALA A 148 -2.61 2.61 -8.63
C ALA A 148 -3.59 3.22 -9.66
N VAL A 149 -4.80 2.66 -9.70
CA VAL A 149 -5.87 3.13 -10.58
C VAL A 149 -6.32 4.55 -10.20
N GLY A 150 -6.59 5.38 -11.21
CA GLY A 150 -7.14 6.72 -11.03
C GLY A 150 -6.10 7.80 -10.72
N TRP A 151 -4.82 7.43 -10.57
CA TRP A 151 -3.72 8.37 -10.45
C TRP A 151 -3.29 8.92 -11.79
N ARG A 152 -2.97 10.21 -11.81
CA ARG A 152 -2.50 10.94 -12.99
C ARG A 152 -1.24 11.68 -12.65
N THR A 153 -0.23 11.59 -13.49
CA THR A 153 1.02 12.33 -13.29
C THR A 153 1.08 13.49 -14.26
N ILE A 154 1.26 14.69 -13.73
CA ILE A 154 1.53 15.88 -14.51
C ILE A 154 2.96 15.74 -15.05
N PRO A 155 3.16 15.68 -16.37
CA PRO A 155 4.42 15.26 -16.98
C PRO A 155 5.49 16.36 -17.02
N GLU A 156 5.28 17.45 -16.30
CA GLU A 156 6.20 18.54 -16.13
C GLU A 156 6.88 18.45 -14.77
N SER A 157 8.21 18.45 -14.78
CA SER A 157 8.98 18.44 -13.55
C SER A 157 8.82 19.77 -12.81
N VAL A 158 8.48 19.69 -11.53
CA VAL A 158 8.54 20.79 -10.54
C VAL A 158 9.92 20.92 -9.89
N GLN A 159 10.89 20.11 -10.35
CA GLN A 159 12.30 20.26 -10.04
C GLN A 159 13.05 20.86 -11.23
N VAL A 160 13.90 21.86 -10.95
CA VAL A 160 14.77 22.52 -11.94
C VAL A 160 16.11 21.77 -12.04
N PRO A 161 16.62 21.45 -13.24
CA PRO A 161 17.96 20.88 -13.40
C PRO A 161 19.02 21.91 -12.99
N ALA A 162 19.98 21.54 -12.14
CA ALA A 162 21.07 22.43 -11.75
C ALA A 162 21.91 22.88 -12.96
N GLU A 163 21.87 24.17 -13.31
CA GLU A 163 22.72 24.74 -14.36
C GLU A 163 24.18 24.83 -13.86
N SER A 164 25.08 23.96 -14.33
CA SER A 164 26.51 24.29 -14.29
C SER A 164 27.29 23.85 -15.53
N LEU A 165 27.96 24.83 -16.14
CA LEU A 165 28.71 24.79 -17.41
C LEU A 165 30.00 23.93 -17.38
N LEU A 166 30.30 23.20 -16.30
CA LEU A 166 31.54 22.41 -16.13
C LEU A 166 31.35 20.88 -16.21
N ARG A 167 30.17 20.40 -16.62
CA ARG A 167 29.78 18.98 -16.45
C ARG A 167 30.04 18.03 -17.64
N SER A 168 30.65 18.46 -18.75
CA SER A 168 30.86 17.53 -19.90
C SER A 168 31.97 16.48 -19.70
N PHE A 169 32.91 16.70 -18.78
CA PHE A 169 34.11 15.84 -18.66
C PHE A 169 34.02 14.77 -17.55
N TRP A 170 33.33 15.04 -16.45
CA TRP A 170 33.20 14.09 -15.33
C TRP A 170 31.97 13.17 -15.41
N ASN A 171 30.98 13.53 -16.23
CA ASN A 171 29.74 12.76 -16.42
C ASN A 171 29.91 11.42 -17.17
N SER A 172 31.09 11.13 -17.75
CA SER A 172 31.34 9.83 -18.39
C SER A 172 31.79 8.74 -17.42
N ILE A 173 32.15 9.09 -16.17
CA ILE A 173 32.69 8.15 -15.19
C ILE A 173 31.69 7.91 -14.04
N TRP A 174 30.83 8.88 -13.74
CA TRP A 174 29.73 8.74 -12.77
C TRP A 174 28.47 9.41 -13.33
N GLN A 175 27.49 8.61 -13.78
CA GLN A 175 26.17 9.10 -14.18
C GLN A 175 25.45 9.61 -12.92
N SER A 176 25.56 10.90 -12.63
CA SER A 176 24.75 11.54 -11.58
C SER A 176 23.36 11.86 -12.13
N SER A 177 22.44 11.02 -11.73
CA SER A 177 20.99 11.09 -11.79
C SER A 177 20.43 12.41 -11.23
N TYR A 178 20.05 13.37 -12.07
CA TYR A 178 19.06 14.38 -11.67
C TYR A 178 17.74 13.99 -12.34
N HIS A 179 16.89 13.34 -11.57
CA HIS A 179 15.55 12.94 -11.95
C HIS A 179 14.56 14.08 -11.67
N GLY A 180 13.49 14.22 -12.46
CA GLY A 180 12.46 15.23 -12.20
C GLY A 180 11.55 14.83 -11.03
N ALA A 181 10.91 15.82 -10.41
CA ALA A 181 9.82 15.62 -9.45
C ALA A 181 8.50 16.00 -10.13
N PHE A 182 7.49 15.16 -10.07
CA PHE A 182 6.23 15.30 -10.80
C PHE A 182 5.06 15.26 -9.83
N ILE A 183 4.10 16.16 -10.02
CA ILE A 183 2.86 16.13 -9.22
C ILE A 183 1.94 15.08 -9.83
N SER A 184 1.54 14.11 -9.02
CA SER A 184 0.48 13.18 -9.34
C SER A 184 -0.78 13.49 -8.52
N TYR A 185 -1.96 13.26 -9.07
CA TYR A 185 -3.22 13.41 -8.32
C TYR A 185 -4.16 12.27 -8.66
N GLN A 186 -4.99 11.91 -7.69
CA GLN A 186 -6.01 10.87 -7.82
C GLN A 186 -7.39 11.48 -7.91
N ARG A 187 -8.24 10.87 -8.72
CA ARG A 187 -9.70 11.09 -8.70
C ARG A 187 -10.40 9.86 -8.17
N PRO A 188 -11.64 10.00 -7.65
CA PRO A 188 -12.39 8.86 -7.16
C PRO A 188 -12.49 7.74 -8.22
N VAL A 189 -12.09 6.53 -7.82
CA VAL A 189 -12.01 5.37 -8.71
C VAL A 189 -13.40 4.74 -8.87
N VAL A 190 -14.05 5.00 -10.01
CA VAL A 190 -15.36 4.41 -10.37
C VAL A 190 -15.32 3.65 -11.69
N PRO A 191 -16.28 2.77 -11.98
CA PRO A 191 -16.36 2.04 -13.24
C PRO A 191 -16.20 2.92 -14.48
N VAL A 192 -15.51 2.39 -15.50
CA VAL A 192 -15.41 3.05 -16.81
C VAL A 192 -16.77 3.02 -17.48
N ARG A 193 -17.20 4.16 -18.05
CA ARG A 193 -18.52 4.35 -18.70
C ARG A 193 -18.44 4.60 -20.20
N GLU A 194 -17.35 5.20 -20.66
CA GLU A 194 -17.05 5.37 -22.09
C GLU A 194 -15.55 5.25 -22.32
N VAL A 195 -15.16 4.84 -23.53
CA VAL A 195 -13.78 4.85 -24.02
C VAL A 195 -13.76 5.47 -25.41
N ARG A 196 -12.76 6.30 -25.73
CA ARG A 196 -12.56 6.91 -27.06
C ARG A 196 -11.09 7.02 -27.38
N ILE A 197 -10.73 6.96 -28.66
CA ILE A 197 -9.40 7.32 -29.13
C ILE A 197 -9.37 8.80 -29.55
N LEU A 198 -8.39 9.55 -29.05
CA LEU A 198 -8.00 10.85 -29.62
C LEU A 198 -6.90 10.66 -30.68
N PRO A 199 -7.16 10.98 -31.95
CA PRO A 199 -6.11 11.02 -32.97
C PRO A 199 -5.28 12.30 -32.92
N ASP A 200 -4.05 12.23 -33.44
CA ASP A 200 -3.16 13.37 -33.75
C ASP A 200 -2.82 14.33 -32.60
N ALA A 201 -2.71 13.80 -31.38
CA ALA A 201 -2.17 14.58 -30.27
C ALA A 201 -0.64 14.63 -30.35
N ASN A 202 -0.02 15.82 -30.26
CA ASN A 202 1.44 15.93 -30.16
C ASN A 202 1.93 15.24 -28.87
N ALA A 203 3.17 14.74 -28.79
CA ALA A 203 3.67 14.04 -27.60
C ALA A 203 3.64 14.88 -26.31
N ASP A 204 3.74 16.20 -26.45
CA ASP A 204 3.62 17.13 -25.33
C ASP A 204 2.14 17.37 -24.94
N PHE A 205 1.20 17.09 -25.85
CA PHE A 205 -0.24 17.26 -25.65
C PHE A 205 -0.95 15.95 -25.23
N LEU A 206 -0.40 14.78 -25.60
CA LEU A 206 -0.86 13.40 -25.32
C LEU A 206 -0.94 13.01 -23.84
N LYS A 207 -0.87 13.98 -22.92
CA LYS A 207 -0.79 13.71 -21.49
C LYS A 207 -1.82 14.50 -20.69
N THR A 208 -2.48 15.46 -21.35
CA THR A 208 -3.60 16.25 -20.81
C THR A 208 -4.73 16.39 -21.84
N ALA A 209 -4.59 15.83 -23.06
CA ALA A 209 -5.53 16.03 -24.15
C ALA A 209 -6.93 15.52 -23.79
N CYS A 210 -7.05 14.35 -23.17
CA CYS A 210 -8.34 13.78 -22.78
C CYS A 210 -9.15 14.72 -21.87
N VAL A 211 -8.50 15.31 -20.86
CA VAL A 211 -9.13 16.27 -19.92
C VAL A 211 -9.49 17.57 -20.65
N THR A 212 -8.58 18.05 -21.50
CA THR A 212 -8.71 19.34 -22.17
C THR A 212 -9.78 19.32 -23.26
N TRP A 213 -9.92 18.21 -24.01
CA TRP A 213 -10.81 18.10 -25.16
C TRP A 213 -12.23 17.68 -24.81
N PHE A 214 -12.41 16.80 -23.82
CA PHE A 214 -13.71 16.17 -23.57
C PHE A 214 -14.38 16.57 -22.26
N SER A 215 -13.82 17.54 -21.53
CA SER A 215 -14.20 17.98 -20.17
C SER A 215 -13.57 17.18 -19.04
N ALA A 216 -13.77 17.67 -17.82
CA ALA A 216 -13.16 17.17 -16.59
C ALA A 216 -13.59 15.74 -16.18
N HIS A 217 -14.48 15.04 -16.89
CA HIS A 217 -14.82 13.65 -16.56
C HIS A 217 -14.02 12.61 -17.35
N TRP A 218 -13.17 13.08 -18.28
CA TRP A 218 -12.37 12.23 -19.15
C TRP A 218 -10.94 12.10 -18.65
N GLU A 219 -10.39 10.92 -18.84
CA GLU A 219 -9.06 10.56 -18.43
C GLU A 219 -8.23 9.86 -19.47
N ASP A 220 -6.94 10.13 -19.44
CA ASP A 220 -5.97 9.39 -20.21
C ASP A 220 -5.60 8.08 -19.54
N THR A 221 -5.22 7.08 -20.33
CA THR A 221 -4.67 5.82 -19.82
C THR A 221 -3.18 5.92 -19.46
N GLY A 222 -2.61 7.12 -19.42
CA GLY A 222 -1.20 7.42 -19.15
C GLY A 222 -0.19 6.91 -20.16
N ALA A 223 -0.65 6.50 -21.36
CA ALA A 223 0.22 6.14 -22.47
C ALA A 223 -0.49 6.34 -23.81
N GLY A 224 0.17 7.09 -24.69
CA GLY A 224 -0.20 7.21 -26.09
C GLY A 224 0.36 6.06 -26.93
N TYR A 225 -0.33 5.71 -28.02
CA TYR A 225 0.21 4.81 -29.04
C TYR A 225 0.83 5.62 -30.18
N LEU A 226 1.87 5.05 -30.80
CA LEU A 226 2.51 5.64 -31.97
C LEU A 226 1.87 5.07 -33.24
N GLY A 227 1.30 5.95 -34.05
CA GLY A 227 0.88 5.65 -35.41
C GLY A 227 2.03 5.70 -36.42
N HIS A 228 1.74 5.47 -37.71
CA HIS A 228 2.76 5.46 -38.76
C HIS A 228 3.24 6.89 -39.12
N GLY A 229 4.55 7.14 -38.98
CA GLY A 229 5.19 8.44 -39.25
C GLY A 229 5.45 9.26 -37.98
N SER A 230 6.36 10.24 -38.03
CA SER A 230 6.74 11.07 -36.86
C SER A 230 5.61 11.95 -36.29
N HIS A 231 4.39 11.88 -36.84
CA HIS A 231 3.34 12.87 -36.63
C HIS A 231 1.98 12.33 -36.16
N ASN A 232 1.68 11.04 -36.32
CA ASN A 232 0.39 10.49 -35.85
C ASN A 232 0.60 9.81 -34.51
N LYS A 233 0.21 10.46 -33.42
CA LYS A 233 0.19 9.86 -32.08
C LYS A 233 -1.23 9.97 -31.55
N GLY A 234 -1.73 8.90 -30.96
CA GLY A 234 -3.09 8.89 -30.41
C GLY A 234 -3.10 8.47 -28.95
N GLU A 235 -4.16 8.85 -28.25
CA GLU A 235 -4.33 8.60 -26.82
C GLU A 235 -5.67 7.93 -26.57
N LEU A 236 -5.68 6.91 -25.70
CA LEU A 236 -6.91 6.30 -25.25
C LEU A 236 -7.46 7.13 -24.09
N CYS A 237 -8.66 7.66 -24.27
CA CYS A 237 -9.38 8.38 -23.24
C CYS A 237 -10.52 7.52 -22.68
N MET A 238 -10.70 7.55 -21.37
CA MET A 238 -11.79 6.88 -20.65
C MET A 238 -12.63 7.93 -19.93
N ARG A 239 -13.95 7.75 -19.89
CA ARG A 239 -14.83 8.59 -19.06
C ARG A 239 -15.26 7.82 -17.81
N ARG A 240 -15.16 8.49 -16.67
CA ARG A 240 -15.66 8.03 -15.37
C ARG A 240 -16.72 9.01 -14.89
N ALA A 241 -17.85 8.51 -14.41
CA ALA A 241 -18.90 9.36 -13.86
C ALA A 241 -19.66 8.65 -12.74
N PHE A 242 -20.00 9.43 -11.72
CA PHE A 242 -20.79 9.02 -10.54
C PHE A 242 -22.30 9.06 -10.77
N ASP A 243 -22.73 9.52 -11.95
CA ASP A 243 -24.12 9.77 -12.28
C ASP A 243 -25.01 8.57 -11.92
N SER A 244 -26.15 8.85 -11.26
CA SER A 244 -27.15 7.89 -10.79
C SER A 244 -27.94 7.22 -11.92
N GLU A 245 -27.38 7.15 -13.12
CA GLU A 245 -28.05 6.63 -14.29
C GLU A 245 -27.79 5.14 -14.48
N ASN A 246 -28.81 4.42 -14.97
CA ASN A 246 -28.77 3.05 -15.50
C ASN A 246 -27.85 2.91 -16.75
N THR A 247 -26.78 3.70 -16.82
CA THR A 247 -25.81 3.66 -17.89
C THR A 247 -25.04 2.34 -17.78
N PRO A 248 -24.68 1.69 -18.90
CA PRO A 248 -23.79 0.54 -18.87
C PRO A 248 -22.40 0.87 -18.29
N VAL A 249 -21.73 -0.10 -17.68
CA VAL A 249 -20.31 -0.04 -17.29
C VAL A 249 -19.47 -0.94 -18.20
N LEU A 250 -18.17 -0.70 -18.25
CA LEU A 250 -17.23 -1.54 -18.99
C LEU A 250 -17.06 -2.87 -18.26
N LEU A 251 -17.42 -3.96 -18.93
CA LEU A 251 -17.35 -5.32 -18.38
C LEU A 251 -16.16 -6.10 -18.94
N GLU A 252 -15.75 -5.80 -20.17
CA GLU A 252 -14.71 -6.57 -20.86
C GLU A 252 -13.99 -5.74 -21.91
N VAL A 253 -12.67 -5.94 -22.00
CA VAL A 253 -11.79 -5.39 -23.04
C VAL A 253 -11.11 -6.56 -23.74
N ALA A 254 -11.12 -6.56 -25.07
CA ALA A 254 -10.33 -7.47 -25.88
C ALA A 254 -9.65 -6.74 -27.03
N VAL A 255 -8.64 -7.38 -27.61
CA VAL A 255 -7.89 -6.86 -28.74
C VAL A 255 -7.91 -7.87 -29.86
N THR A 256 -8.22 -7.41 -31.06
CA THR A 256 -8.20 -8.23 -32.27
C THR A 256 -7.39 -7.53 -33.37
N ARG A 257 -6.97 -8.28 -34.38
CA ARG A 257 -6.19 -7.75 -35.52
C ARG A 257 -6.71 -8.28 -36.84
N GLY A 258 -6.75 -7.41 -37.86
CA GLY A 258 -7.10 -7.76 -39.23
C GLY A 258 -8.58 -7.54 -39.56
N ALA A 259 -8.96 -7.88 -40.80
CA ALA A 259 -10.28 -7.55 -41.37
C ALA A 259 -11.48 -8.21 -40.66
N SER A 260 -11.27 -9.18 -39.78
CA SER A 260 -12.34 -9.84 -39.02
C SER A 260 -12.99 -8.94 -37.97
N GLY A 261 -12.32 -7.87 -37.53
CA GLY A 261 -12.84 -6.93 -36.54
C GLY A 261 -13.17 -7.57 -35.19
N CYS A 262 -13.94 -6.84 -34.38
CA CYS A 262 -14.44 -7.32 -33.10
C CYS A 262 -15.63 -8.28 -33.27
N SER A 263 -15.71 -9.32 -32.44
CA SER A 263 -16.86 -10.22 -32.37
C SER A 263 -18.16 -9.48 -32.04
N SER A 264 -19.30 -9.98 -32.51
CA SER A 264 -20.64 -9.40 -32.26
C SER A 264 -21.04 -9.30 -30.79
N ARG A 265 -20.33 -9.98 -29.88
CA ARG A 265 -20.54 -9.85 -28.43
C ARG A 265 -20.01 -8.52 -27.86
N PHE A 266 -19.17 -7.80 -28.60
CA PHE A 266 -18.66 -6.49 -28.21
C PHE A 266 -19.53 -5.40 -28.82
N SER A 267 -19.96 -4.47 -27.97
CA SER A 267 -20.89 -3.40 -28.29
C SER A 267 -20.22 -2.14 -28.84
N GLN A 268 -18.92 -1.97 -28.59
CA GLN A 268 -18.13 -0.85 -29.12
C GLN A 268 -16.77 -1.34 -29.63
N THR A 269 -16.27 -0.70 -30.68
CA THR A 269 -14.95 -0.95 -31.25
C THR A 269 -14.22 0.36 -31.51
N GLU A 270 -13.02 0.48 -30.98
CA GLU A 270 -12.10 1.57 -31.29
C GLU A 270 -10.96 1.01 -32.14
N THR A 271 -10.67 1.62 -33.29
CA THR A 271 -9.65 1.10 -34.22
C THR A 271 -8.38 1.91 -34.11
N LEU A 272 -7.30 1.23 -33.75
CA LEU A 272 -5.93 1.74 -33.79
C LEU A 272 -5.34 1.52 -35.20
N ASP A 273 -4.18 2.12 -35.45
CA ASP A 273 -3.44 1.94 -36.70
C ASP A 273 -3.11 0.47 -37.00
N HIS A 274 -2.89 0.14 -38.29
CA HIS A 274 -2.55 -1.21 -38.79
C HIS A 274 -3.62 -2.30 -38.56
N GLY A 275 -4.89 -1.89 -38.40
CA GLY A 275 -6.03 -2.81 -38.28
C GLY A 275 -6.06 -3.55 -36.94
N VAL A 276 -5.58 -2.90 -35.87
CA VAL A 276 -5.77 -3.37 -34.50
C VAL A 276 -7.07 -2.76 -33.97
N HIS A 277 -7.95 -3.60 -33.45
CA HIS A 277 -9.26 -3.20 -32.94
C HIS A 277 -9.33 -3.48 -31.44
N LEU A 278 -9.65 -2.45 -30.66
CA LEU A 278 -10.01 -2.53 -29.26
C LEU A 278 -11.51 -2.78 -29.15
N CYS A 279 -11.89 -3.88 -28.53
CA CYS A 279 -13.27 -4.34 -28.44
C CYS A 279 -13.78 -4.19 -27.00
N PHE A 280 -14.87 -3.46 -26.81
CA PHE A 280 -15.43 -3.17 -25.49
C PHE A 280 -16.83 -3.76 -25.33
N ARG A 281 -17.04 -4.50 -24.23
CA ARG A 281 -18.35 -5.03 -23.86
C ARG A 281 -18.91 -4.20 -22.71
N TRP A 282 -20.06 -3.59 -22.95
CA TRP A 282 -20.80 -2.78 -21.99
C TRP A 282 -21.98 -3.56 -21.43
N GLY A 283 -22.35 -3.34 -20.16
CA GLY A 283 -23.57 -3.89 -19.59
C GLY A 283 -23.85 -3.38 -18.18
N GLU A 284 -24.96 -3.80 -17.59
CA GLU A 284 -25.24 -3.60 -16.17
C GLU A 284 -24.40 -4.59 -15.34
N ALA A 285 -23.80 -4.15 -14.24
CA ALA A 285 -23.09 -5.04 -13.33
C ALA A 285 -23.37 -4.69 -11.87
N THR A 286 -23.48 -5.72 -11.05
CA THR A 286 -23.33 -5.60 -9.60
C THR A 286 -21.84 -5.49 -9.26
N ALA A 287 -21.51 -4.91 -8.10
CA ALA A 287 -20.13 -4.73 -7.64
C ALA A 287 -19.29 -6.04 -7.65
N THR A 288 -19.94 -7.20 -7.62
CA THR A 288 -19.32 -8.53 -7.59
C THR A 288 -19.07 -9.16 -8.96
N GLU A 289 -19.64 -8.63 -10.05
CA GLU A 289 -19.53 -9.22 -11.41
C GLU A 289 -18.48 -8.53 -12.32
N ALA A 290 -17.68 -7.64 -11.71
CA ALA A 290 -16.44 -7.00 -12.19
C ALA A 290 -16.58 -5.86 -13.22
N PRO A 291 -16.79 -4.61 -12.77
CA PRO A 291 -16.65 -3.44 -13.62
C PRO A 291 -15.16 -3.11 -13.77
N ILE A 292 -14.64 -3.10 -14.99
CA ILE A 292 -13.28 -2.64 -15.25
C ILE A 292 -13.18 -1.19 -14.78
N VAL A 293 -12.18 -0.93 -13.93
CA VAL A 293 -11.89 0.41 -13.40
C VAL A 293 -10.59 0.94 -13.96
N GLY A 294 -9.92 0.31 -14.92
CA GLY A 294 -8.72 0.91 -15.51
C GLY A 294 -8.30 0.19 -16.77
N ILE A 295 -7.75 0.95 -17.72
CA ILE A 295 -7.08 0.43 -18.90
C ILE A 295 -5.73 1.14 -18.96
N PHE A 296 -4.65 0.38 -19.16
CA PHE A 296 -3.31 0.92 -19.37
C PHE A 296 -2.74 0.34 -20.66
N LEU A 297 -2.17 1.21 -21.49
CA LEU A 297 -1.51 0.83 -22.73
C LEU A 297 0.00 0.95 -22.54
N GLU A 298 0.78 0.02 -23.07
CA GLU A 298 2.25 0.11 -23.03
C GLU A 298 2.82 -0.19 -24.41
N SER A 299 3.85 0.53 -24.85
CA SER A 299 4.55 0.22 -26.10
C SER A 299 6.04 -0.06 -25.87
N LEU A 300 6.49 -1.27 -26.19
CA LEU A 300 7.88 -1.72 -25.97
C LEU A 300 8.57 -2.09 -27.26
N LEU A 301 9.91 -2.09 -27.27
CA LEU A 301 10.66 -2.64 -28.40
C LEU A 301 10.48 -4.16 -28.50
N VAL A 302 10.27 -4.69 -29.70
CA VAL A 302 10.21 -6.11 -30.05
C VAL A 302 11.50 -6.78 -29.60
N GLY A 303 11.39 -7.76 -28.70
CA GLY A 303 12.53 -8.45 -28.07
C GLY A 303 12.73 -8.11 -26.60
N LYS A 304 12.12 -7.03 -26.09
CA LYS A 304 11.93 -6.87 -24.63
C LYS A 304 10.75 -7.72 -24.19
N THR A 305 10.94 -8.50 -23.13
CA THR A 305 9.86 -9.25 -22.50
C THR A 305 8.92 -8.27 -21.79
N PRO A 306 7.60 -8.30 -22.06
CA PRO A 306 6.65 -7.57 -21.23
C PRO A 306 6.68 -8.11 -19.80
N GLN A 307 6.38 -7.25 -18.85
CA GLN A 307 6.06 -7.73 -17.51
C GLN A 307 4.71 -8.45 -17.58
N PRO A 308 4.61 -9.71 -17.12
CA PRO A 308 3.37 -10.49 -17.21
C PRO A 308 2.23 -9.85 -16.40
N THR A 309 2.57 -9.03 -15.41
CA THR A 309 1.66 -8.25 -14.57
C THR A 309 2.27 -6.87 -14.31
N LEU A 310 1.44 -5.84 -14.34
CA LEU A 310 1.82 -4.52 -13.83
C LEU A 310 1.47 -4.44 -12.33
N PRO A 311 2.12 -3.53 -11.58
CA PRO A 311 1.66 -3.11 -10.26
C PRO A 311 0.17 -2.72 -10.28
N GLY A 312 -0.51 -2.57 -9.14
CA GLY A 312 -1.86 -1.97 -9.17
C GLY A 312 -3.02 -2.89 -9.61
N GLY A 313 -2.81 -4.19 -9.77
CA GLY A 313 -3.89 -5.12 -10.15
C GLY A 313 -4.21 -5.17 -11.64
N TYR A 314 -3.31 -4.63 -12.45
CA TYR A 314 -3.43 -4.58 -13.89
C TYR A 314 -3.08 -5.93 -14.50
N LEU A 315 -4.08 -6.57 -15.10
CA LEU A 315 -3.97 -7.84 -15.80
C LEU A 315 -3.66 -7.60 -17.28
N LEU A 316 -2.61 -8.22 -17.79
CA LEU A 316 -2.31 -8.21 -19.22
C LEU A 316 -3.41 -8.95 -19.99
N VAL A 317 -4.22 -8.22 -20.77
CA VAL A 317 -5.31 -8.79 -21.57
C VAL A 317 -4.93 -9.04 -23.02
N SER A 318 -3.90 -8.35 -23.52
CA SER A 318 -3.38 -8.60 -24.86
C SER A 318 -1.97 -8.06 -25.06
N SER A 319 -1.19 -8.76 -25.89
CA SER A 319 0.02 -8.26 -26.51
C SER A 319 -0.13 -8.31 -28.03
N THR A 320 0.04 -7.18 -28.71
CA THR A 320 -0.01 -7.10 -30.17
C THR A 320 1.26 -6.45 -30.70
N SER A 321 2.04 -7.19 -31.51
CA SER A 321 3.19 -6.63 -32.22
C SER A 321 2.72 -5.74 -33.37
N LEU A 322 2.97 -4.43 -33.28
CA LEU A 322 2.79 -3.50 -34.39
C LEU A 322 4.06 -3.55 -35.25
N ASN A 323 3.94 -3.77 -36.56
CA ASN A 323 5.10 -3.74 -37.47
C ASN A 323 5.57 -2.28 -37.72
N ILE A 324 5.77 -1.51 -36.66
CA ILE A 324 6.27 -0.14 -36.66
C ILE A 324 7.62 -0.18 -35.94
N GLY A 325 8.73 -0.27 -36.69
CA GLY A 325 10.08 -0.06 -36.16
C GLY A 325 10.46 -0.88 -34.91
N HIS A 326 10.18 -2.18 -34.91
CA HIS A 326 10.41 -3.07 -33.77
C HIS A 326 9.63 -2.68 -32.50
N ARG A 327 8.32 -2.37 -32.52
CA ARG A 327 7.54 -2.14 -31.27
C ARG A 327 6.28 -3.01 -31.10
N ALA A 328 6.01 -3.49 -29.89
CA ALA A 328 4.78 -4.19 -29.51
C ALA A 328 3.95 -3.33 -28.54
N VAL A 329 2.62 -3.39 -28.67
CA VAL A 329 1.67 -2.74 -27.76
C VAL A 329 1.07 -3.79 -26.82
N PHE A 330 1.07 -3.49 -25.53
CA PHE A 330 0.46 -4.27 -24.47
C PHE A 330 -0.72 -3.52 -23.91
N ILE A 331 -1.78 -4.24 -23.58
CA ILE A 331 -2.98 -3.68 -22.99
C ILE A 331 -3.23 -4.40 -21.68
N TYR A 332 -3.31 -3.62 -20.63
CA TYR A 332 -3.61 -4.06 -19.30
C TYR A 332 -4.95 -3.51 -18.86
N VAL A 333 -5.71 -4.28 -18.08
CA VAL A 333 -6.93 -3.80 -17.43
C VAL A 333 -6.85 -4.01 -15.94
N SER A 334 -7.31 -3.02 -15.19
CA SER A 334 -7.56 -3.17 -13.75
C SER A 334 -9.05 -3.39 -13.53
N ARG A 335 -9.39 -4.41 -12.76
CA ARG A 335 -10.76 -4.66 -12.30
C ARG A 335 -10.91 -4.02 -10.92
N GLY A 336 -12.07 -3.41 -10.65
CA GLY A 336 -12.32 -2.77 -9.35
C GLY A 336 -11.95 -3.73 -8.23
N LEU A 337 -11.33 -3.24 -7.14
CA LEU A 337 -10.65 -4.03 -6.10
C LEU A 337 -11.42 -5.31 -5.74
N ILE A 338 -11.08 -6.39 -6.45
CA ILE A 338 -11.79 -7.67 -6.39
C ILE A 338 -11.30 -8.40 -5.14
N LYS A 339 -12.21 -8.75 -4.23
CA LYS A 339 -11.95 -9.68 -3.11
C LYS A 339 -11.63 -11.12 -3.58
N ASP A 340 -12.04 -11.48 -4.79
CA ASP A 340 -12.09 -12.88 -5.28
C ASP A 340 -11.34 -13.09 -6.61
N LEU A 341 -10.01 -13.07 -6.57
CA LEU A 341 -9.22 -13.80 -7.57
C LEU A 341 -8.87 -15.17 -6.97
N PRO A 342 -8.82 -16.27 -7.76
CA PRO A 342 -8.81 -17.66 -7.30
C PRO A 342 -7.61 -18.09 -6.42
N TYR A 343 -6.75 -17.15 -6.03
CA TYR A 343 -5.69 -17.34 -5.03
C TYR A 343 -6.12 -16.97 -3.60
N SER A 344 -7.28 -16.34 -3.40
CA SER A 344 -7.90 -16.07 -2.09
C SER A 344 -8.96 -17.11 -1.72
N GLU A 345 -8.68 -18.41 -1.93
CA GLU A 345 -9.48 -19.45 -1.26
C GLU A 345 -9.52 -19.10 0.24
N PRO A 346 -10.70 -18.96 0.85
CA PRO A 346 -10.80 -18.58 2.25
C PRO A 346 -9.98 -19.56 3.07
N LEU A 347 -9.12 -19.04 3.96
CA LEU A 347 -8.34 -19.86 4.88
C LEU A 347 -9.30 -20.83 5.57
N ASN A 348 -9.21 -22.12 5.24
CA ASN A 348 -9.93 -23.16 5.95
C ASN A 348 -9.21 -23.46 7.27
N ARG A 349 -9.06 -22.43 8.09
CA ARG A 349 -8.46 -22.45 9.42
C ARG A 349 -9.54 -22.14 10.45
N PRO A 350 -9.43 -22.69 11.67
CA PRO A 350 -10.26 -22.24 12.78
C PRO A 350 -10.13 -20.72 12.98
N PRO A 351 -11.15 -20.02 13.48
CA PRO A 351 -10.98 -18.63 13.86
C PRO A 351 -9.88 -18.45 14.92
N LEU A 352 -9.19 -17.32 14.90
CA LEU A 352 -8.36 -16.92 16.03
C LEU A 352 -9.29 -16.49 17.16
N VAL A 353 -9.08 -17.00 18.37
CA VAL A 353 -9.98 -16.76 19.50
C VAL A 353 -9.18 -16.26 20.69
N ALA A 354 -9.68 -15.21 21.35
CA ALA A 354 -9.06 -14.70 22.57
C ALA A 354 -9.13 -15.74 23.71
N LYS A 355 -8.14 -15.72 24.61
CA LYS A 355 -8.15 -16.55 25.82
C LYS A 355 -8.97 -15.90 26.92
N LYS A 356 -9.70 -16.73 27.67
CA LYS A 356 -10.40 -16.33 28.89
C LYS A 356 -9.43 -16.30 30.06
N VAL A 357 -9.43 -15.20 30.80
CA VAL A 357 -8.86 -15.10 32.14
C VAL A 357 -10.04 -15.12 33.10
N ALA A 358 -10.01 -16.04 34.06
CA ALA A 358 -11.11 -16.25 34.99
C ALA A 358 -10.63 -16.18 36.44
N GLU A 359 -11.44 -15.56 37.29
CA GLU A 359 -11.33 -15.62 38.74
C GLU A 359 -12.60 -16.29 39.30
N ASN A 360 -12.44 -17.32 40.12
CA ASN A 360 -13.56 -18.10 40.68
C ASN A 360 -14.58 -18.56 39.60
N ASP A 361 -14.08 -19.10 38.49
CA ASP A 361 -14.86 -19.57 37.32
C ASP A 361 -15.67 -18.51 36.56
N VAL A 362 -15.53 -17.22 36.92
CA VAL A 362 -16.11 -16.10 36.20
C VAL A 362 -15.06 -15.50 35.28
N THR A 363 -15.37 -15.36 33.99
CA THR A 363 -14.46 -14.69 33.04
C THR A 363 -14.39 -13.20 33.39
N THR A 364 -13.22 -12.74 33.84
CA THR A 364 -12.99 -11.35 34.24
C THR A 364 -12.34 -10.53 33.14
N LYS A 365 -11.65 -11.19 32.20
CA LYS A 365 -10.89 -10.55 31.13
C LYS A 365 -10.69 -11.51 29.96
N LEU A 366 -10.65 -10.98 28.74
CA LEU A 366 -10.12 -11.68 27.57
C LEU A 366 -8.72 -11.15 27.24
N THR A 367 -7.84 -12.03 26.78
CA THR A 367 -6.47 -11.67 26.38
C THR A 367 -6.09 -12.36 25.07
N PHE A 368 -5.26 -11.71 24.27
CA PHE A 368 -4.63 -12.31 23.10
C PHE A 368 -3.18 -11.87 23.02
N LYS A 369 -2.24 -12.82 23.15
CA LYS A 369 -0.80 -12.58 23.20
C LYS A 369 -0.14 -12.94 21.88
N ILE A 370 0.59 -11.99 21.31
CA ILE A 370 1.33 -12.11 20.07
C ILE A 370 2.82 -12.01 20.38
N LEU A 371 3.63 -12.93 19.85
CA LEU A 371 5.08 -12.81 19.79
C LEU A 371 5.48 -12.35 18.39
N GLN A 372 6.09 -11.17 18.30
CA GLN A 372 6.68 -10.67 17.06
C GLN A 372 8.11 -11.21 16.94
N LEU A 373 8.40 -11.90 15.85
CA LEU A 373 9.74 -12.32 15.46
C LEU A 373 10.12 -11.54 14.19
N ALA A 374 11.09 -10.64 14.32
CA ALA A 374 11.62 -9.83 13.22
C ALA A 374 13.08 -10.21 12.94
N ASP A 375 13.47 -10.09 11.67
CA ASP A 375 14.87 -10.12 11.24
C ASP A 375 15.59 -11.40 11.69
N LEU A 376 15.02 -12.55 11.35
CA LEU A 376 15.57 -13.86 11.70
C LEU A 376 16.72 -14.25 10.76
N HIS A 377 16.54 -14.01 9.46
CA HIS A 377 17.48 -14.37 8.39
C HIS A 377 17.91 -15.85 8.41
N TYR A 378 16.95 -16.77 8.51
CA TYR A 378 17.26 -18.20 8.37
C TYR A 378 17.90 -18.50 7.01
N THR A 379 19.07 -19.11 7.03
CA THR A 379 19.79 -19.57 5.82
C THR A 379 19.43 -21.00 5.44
N GLY A 380 18.89 -21.77 6.39
CA GLY A 380 18.65 -23.21 6.27
C GLY A 380 19.84 -24.06 6.71
N ASP A 381 20.98 -23.44 7.03
CA ASP A 381 22.17 -24.11 7.55
C ASP A 381 22.38 -23.70 9.03
N PRO A 382 22.16 -24.63 9.99
CA PRO A 382 22.32 -24.33 11.42
C PRO A 382 23.78 -24.01 11.82
N THR A 383 24.75 -24.32 10.95
CA THR A 383 26.18 -24.06 11.17
C THR A 383 26.63 -22.68 10.69
N THR A 384 25.78 -21.92 10.00
CA THR A 384 26.05 -20.55 9.55
C THR A 384 26.51 -19.69 10.71
N GLU A 385 27.77 -19.23 10.66
CA GLU A 385 28.39 -18.40 11.69
C GLU A 385 27.75 -17.01 11.76
N CYS A 386 27.71 -16.44 12.96
CA CYS A 386 27.18 -15.09 13.14
C CYS A 386 28.06 -14.02 12.49
N LYS A 387 27.45 -13.18 11.66
CA LYS A 387 28.04 -11.93 11.17
C LYS A 387 28.43 -11.02 12.33
N ASP A 388 27.47 -10.77 13.23
CA ASP A 388 27.65 -9.95 14.42
C ASP A 388 27.16 -10.72 15.66
N ALA A 389 28.11 -11.26 16.42
CA ALA A 389 27.81 -11.98 17.66
C ALA A 389 27.70 -11.02 18.86
N PRO A 390 26.67 -11.17 19.71
CA PRO A 390 26.62 -10.50 21.01
C PRO A 390 27.86 -10.84 21.84
N SER A 391 28.31 -9.86 22.63
CA SER A 391 29.55 -9.94 23.40
C SER A 391 29.61 -11.14 24.36
N GLU A 392 28.45 -11.61 24.83
CA GLU A 392 28.31 -12.72 25.77
C GLU A 392 28.59 -14.10 25.16
N ILE A 393 28.49 -14.25 23.83
CA ILE A 393 28.68 -15.54 23.14
C ILE A 393 30.06 -15.59 22.46
N GLY A 394 30.51 -14.47 21.88
CA GLY A 394 31.72 -14.40 21.06
C GLY A 394 31.55 -15.04 19.67
N SER A 395 32.17 -14.44 18.64
CA SER A 395 31.89 -14.75 17.23
C SER A 395 32.07 -16.22 16.83
N LYS A 396 33.10 -16.90 17.33
CA LYS A 396 33.40 -18.30 16.96
C LYS A 396 32.44 -19.35 17.53
N ALA A 397 31.67 -18.98 18.56
CA ALA A 397 30.69 -19.88 19.18
C ALA A 397 29.26 -19.58 18.74
N CYS A 398 29.06 -18.58 17.88
CA CYS A 398 27.76 -18.05 17.50
C CYS A 398 27.34 -18.56 16.13
N SER A 399 26.15 -19.15 16.03
CA SER A 399 25.58 -19.62 14.76
C SER A 399 24.05 -19.53 14.70
N GLU A 400 23.46 -19.81 13.53
CA GLU A 400 22.02 -19.94 13.30
C GLU A 400 21.33 -20.94 14.27
N ALA A 401 22.03 -22.00 14.71
CA ALA A 401 21.50 -22.91 15.73
C ALA A 401 21.16 -22.20 17.07
N ILE A 402 21.89 -21.14 17.43
CA ILE A 402 21.60 -20.34 18.63
C ILE A 402 20.31 -19.54 18.45
N MET A 403 20.08 -18.96 17.27
CA MET A 403 18.80 -18.33 16.95
C MET A 403 17.66 -19.33 17.16
N THR A 404 17.78 -20.53 16.59
CA THR A 404 16.74 -21.55 16.71
C THR A 404 16.48 -21.93 18.16
N LYS A 405 17.54 -22.03 18.98
CA LYS A 405 17.39 -22.25 20.42
C LYS A 405 16.64 -21.10 21.09
N PHE A 406 17.05 -19.86 20.82
CA PHE A 406 16.43 -18.65 21.38
C PHE A 406 14.94 -18.54 21.04
N VAL A 407 14.58 -18.75 19.77
CA VAL A 407 13.19 -18.76 19.30
C VAL A 407 12.38 -19.82 20.04
N ASN A 408 12.90 -21.04 20.20
CA ASN A 408 12.21 -22.08 20.95
C ASN A 408 12.04 -21.73 22.44
N GLU A 409 13.06 -21.16 23.08
CA GLU A 409 12.97 -20.70 24.47
C GLU A 409 11.92 -19.59 24.63
N LEU A 410 11.83 -18.63 23.68
CA LEU A 410 10.78 -17.61 23.65
C LEU A 410 9.38 -18.23 23.56
N LEU A 411 9.18 -19.19 22.65
CA LEU A 411 7.90 -19.87 22.46
C LEU A 411 7.47 -20.65 23.70
N ASP A 412 8.41 -21.33 24.36
CA ASP A 412 8.15 -22.11 25.58
C ASP A 412 7.87 -21.21 26.80
N PHE A 413 8.57 -20.09 26.88
CA PHE A 413 8.47 -19.16 28.00
C PHE A 413 7.21 -18.29 27.90
N GLU A 414 6.98 -17.62 26.77
CA GLU A 414 5.86 -16.69 26.61
C GLU A 414 4.53 -17.38 26.32
N LYS A 415 4.57 -18.57 25.71
CA LYS A 415 3.39 -19.34 25.28
C LYS A 415 2.38 -18.47 24.52
N PRO A 416 2.81 -17.83 23.42
CA PRO A 416 1.96 -16.90 22.68
C PRO A 416 0.73 -17.61 22.10
N ASP A 417 -0.33 -16.83 21.91
CA ASP A 417 -1.54 -17.25 21.18
C ASP A 417 -1.32 -17.19 19.67
N PHE A 418 -0.39 -16.34 19.25
CA PHE A 418 -0.07 -16.10 17.86
C PHE A 418 1.39 -15.67 17.68
N VAL A 419 2.01 -16.03 16.56
CA VAL A 419 3.34 -15.53 16.17
C VAL A 419 3.24 -14.73 14.88
N ALA A 420 3.71 -13.48 14.93
CA ALA A 420 3.84 -12.63 13.76
C ALA A 420 5.30 -12.61 13.30
N PHE A 421 5.56 -13.22 12.14
CA PHE A 421 6.84 -13.15 11.45
C PHE A 421 6.89 -11.87 10.61
N SER A 422 7.60 -10.84 11.07
CA SER A 422 7.51 -9.47 10.54
C SER A 422 8.60 -9.12 9.51
N GLY A 423 8.96 -10.08 8.67
CA GLY A 423 9.89 -9.89 7.55
C GLY A 423 11.34 -10.25 7.88
N ASP A 424 12.13 -10.38 6.81
CA ASP A 424 13.47 -10.97 6.79
C ASP A 424 13.53 -12.28 7.56
N ASN A 425 12.61 -13.16 7.20
CA ASN A 425 12.44 -14.45 7.84
C ASN A 425 13.51 -15.43 7.35
N VAL A 426 13.83 -15.36 6.06
CA VAL A 426 14.84 -16.19 5.40
C VAL A 426 15.81 -15.34 4.58
N GLU A 427 17.08 -15.75 4.54
CA GLU A 427 18.11 -15.14 3.70
C GLU A 427 19.02 -16.25 3.15
N THR A 428 18.62 -16.85 2.02
CA THR A 428 19.38 -17.97 1.44
C THR A 428 20.15 -17.55 0.20
N PHE A 429 21.42 -17.99 0.09
CA PHE A 429 22.26 -17.76 -1.10
C PHE A 429 22.15 -18.87 -2.16
N LYS A 430 21.43 -19.95 -1.87
CA LYS A 430 21.22 -21.10 -2.76
C LYS A 430 19.74 -21.48 -2.77
N SER A 431 19.21 -21.73 -3.97
CA SER A 431 17.81 -22.11 -4.16
C SER A 431 17.42 -23.40 -3.41
N SER A 432 18.34 -24.35 -3.33
CA SER A 432 18.13 -25.64 -2.67
C SER A 432 17.87 -25.53 -1.16
N LEU A 433 18.39 -24.50 -0.49
CA LEU A 433 18.25 -24.32 0.96
C LEU A 433 16.96 -23.59 1.35
N ARG A 434 16.18 -23.10 0.38
CA ARG A 434 15.04 -22.22 0.68
C ARG A 434 13.92 -22.92 1.44
N GLN A 435 13.60 -24.14 1.03
CA GLN A 435 12.61 -24.94 1.74
C GLN A 435 13.09 -25.24 3.17
N GLU A 436 14.36 -25.59 3.33
CA GLU A 436 14.99 -25.85 4.64
C GLU A 436 14.97 -24.62 5.54
N ALA A 437 15.26 -23.43 5.00
CA ALA A 437 15.19 -22.16 5.72
C ALA A 437 13.76 -21.84 6.18
N MET A 438 12.77 -21.98 5.29
CA MET A 438 11.36 -21.77 5.63
C MET A 438 10.86 -22.80 6.64
N ASP A 439 11.31 -24.05 6.52
CA ASP A 439 11.02 -25.12 7.48
C ASP A 439 11.65 -24.81 8.84
N ALA A 440 12.90 -24.37 8.89
CA ALA A 440 13.59 -23.98 10.12
C ALA A 440 12.92 -22.79 10.81
N ALA A 441 12.59 -21.73 10.07
CA ALA A 441 11.91 -20.55 10.60
C ALA A 441 10.56 -20.88 11.24
N THR A 442 9.80 -21.81 10.64
CA THR A 442 8.45 -22.17 11.10
C THR A 442 8.40 -23.40 12.02
N ALA A 443 9.49 -24.14 12.16
CA ALA A 443 9.51 -25.42 12.88
C ALA A 443 9.00 -25.30 14.33
N GLY A 444 9.43 -24.26 15.05
CA GLY A 444 9.08 -24.08 16.45
C GLY A 444 7.59 -23.86 16.69
N VAL A 445 6.93 -23.07 15.84
CA VAL A 445 5.50 -22.78 15.92
C VAL A 445 4.65 -23.94 15.41
N GLU A 446 5.08 -24.60 14.33
CA GLU A 446 4.38 -25.76 13.76
C GLU A 446 4.41 -26.96 14.73
N ALA A 447 5.54 -27.20 15.40
CA ALA A 447 5.66 -28.27 16.39
C ALA A 447 4.74 -28.07 17.61
N ARG A 448 4.43 -26.82 17.95
CA ARG A 448 3.57 -26.45 19.09
C ARG A 448 2.12 -26.21 18.69
N GLY A 449 1.81 -26.25 17.39
CA GLY A 449 0.49 -25.91 16.86
C GLY A 449 0.08 -24.46 17.12
N ILE A 450 1.05 -23.55 17.24
CA ILE A 450 0.80 -22.12 17.46
C ILE A 450 0.40 -21.49 16.13
N PRO A 451 -0.77 -20.84 16.04
CA PRO A 451 -1.16 -20.01 14.90
C PRO A 451 -0.09 -18.98 14.57
N HIS A 452 0.25 -18.82 13.29
CA HIS A 452 1.22 -17.81 12.87
C HIS A 452 0.87 -17.20 11.53
N SER A 453 1.40 -16.02 11.25
CA SER A 453 1.41 -15.43 9.92
C SER A 453 2.72 -14.74 9.64
N MET A 454 2.94 -14.43 8.36
CA MET A 454 4.19 -13.93 7.85
C MET A 454 3.96 -12.81 6.83
N ILE A 455 4.77 -11.78 6.96
CA ILE A 455 5.04 -10.78 5.91
C ILE A 455 6.52 -10.88 5.53
N PHE A 456 6.89 -10.28 4.42
CA PHE A 456 8.25 -10.36 3.89
C PHE A 456 8.99 -9.03 3.98
N GLY A 457 10.31 -9.16 4.16
CA GLY A 457 11.25 -8.07 4.15
C GLY A 457 12.10 -8.04 2.88
N ASN A 458 13.10 -7.17 2.85
CA ASN A 458 13.94 -6.96 1.68
C ASN A 458 14.94 -8.10 1.42
N HIS A 459 15.25 -8.96 2.39
CA HIS A 459 16.11 -10.14 2.20
C HIS A 459 15.35 -11.41 1.84
N ASP A 460 14.03 -11.44 2.03
CA ASP A 460 13.26 -12.65 1.75
C ASP A 460 13.32 -13.01 0.26
N ASP A 461 13.26 -12.07 -0.69
CA ASP A 461 13.24 -12.35 -2.14
C ASP A 461 14.51 -11.92 -2.92
N VAL A 462 15.66 -11.77 -2.25
CA VAL A 462 16.94 -11.52 -2.93
C VAL A 462 17.47 -12.74 -3.69
N HIS A 463 18.58 -12.60 -4.43
CA HIS A 463 19.29 -13.72 -5.09
C HIS A 463 18.48 -14.53 -6.12
N GLY A 464 17.49 -13.90 -6.75
CA GLY A 464 16.73 -14.48 -7.86
C GLY A 464 15.53 -15.32 -7.44
N PHE A 465 15.05 -15.15 -6.21
CA PHE A 465 13.86 -15.83 -5.70
C PHE A 465 12.61 -14.99 -5.90
N SER A 466 11.48 -15.66 -6.16
CA SER A 466 10.19 -15.00 -6.26
C SER A 466 9.54 -14.91 -4.89
N ARG A 467 9.14 -13.70 -4.48
CA ARG A 467 8.33 -13.45 -3.29
C ARG A 467 7.03 -14.26 -3.29
N GLU A 468 6.42 -14.47 -4.46
CA GLU A 468 5.24 -15.33 -4.63
C GLU A 468 5.50 -16.78 -4.21
N SER A 469 6.66 -17.33 -4.57
CA SER A 469 6.99 -18.71 -4.20
C SER A 469 7.16 -18.85 -2.69
N LEU A 470 7.67 -17.83 -2.00
CA LEU A 470 7.77 -17.82 -0.53
C LEU A 470 6.41 -17.69 0.12
N MET A 471 5.54 -16.84 -0.43
CA MET A 471 4.16 -16.72 0.00
C MET A 471 3.45 -18.07 -0.07
N GLU A 472 3.58 -18.79 -1.20
CA GLU A 472 3.03 -20.14 -1.34
C GLU A 472 3.59 -21.13 -0.31
N MET A 473 4.90 -21.09 -0.03
CA MET A 473 5.52 -21.95 0.97
C MET A 473 4.98 -21.68 2.38
N ALA A 474 4.82 -20.40 2.74
CA ALA A 474 4.27 -19.98 4.03
C ALA A 474 2.80 -20.40 4.18
N MET A 475 1.96 -20.15 3.16
CA MET A 475 0.55 -20.51 3.15
C MET A 475 0.31 -22.03 3.29
N LYS A 476 1.21 -22.86 2.75
CA LYS A 476 1.12 -24.33 2.81
C LYS A 476 1.38 -24.90 4.22
N LYS A 477 1.92 -24.12 5.15
CA LYS A 477 2.18 -24.56 6.54
C LYS A 477 0.88 -24.82 7.28
N LYS A 478 0.85 -25.84 8.14
CA LYS A 478 -0.39 -26.37 8.73
C LYS A 478 -1.08 -25.38 9.67
N HIS A 479 -0.31 -24.59 10.42
CA HIS A 479 -0.86 -23.61 11.37
C HIS A 479 -0.69 -22.16 10.89
N SER A 480 -0.37 -21.97 9.60
CA SER A 480 -0.28 -20.64 9.01
C SER A 480 -1.64 -20.05 8.66
N TYR A 481 -1.77 -18.77 8.99
CA TYR A 481 -2.83 -17.82 8.63
C TYR A 481 -2.31 -16.77 7.64
N THR A 482 -1.10 -16.97 7.10
CA THR A 482 -0.56 -16.11 6.04
C THR A 482 -1.49 -16.16 4.83
N GLN A 483 -1.76 -15.01 4.24
CA GLN A 483 -2.52 -14.90 3.00
C GLN A 483 -1.72 -14.10 1.99
N ARG A 484 -1.87 -14.43 0.70
CA ARG A 484 -1.28 -13.64 -0.38
C ARG A 484 -1.88 -12.23 -0.46
N GLY A 485 -3.17 -12.10 -0.17
CA GLY A 485 -3.94 -10.91 -0.54
C GLY A 485 -4.33 -10.93 -2.02
N PRO A 486 -5.16 -9.97 -2.46
CA PRO A 486 -5.68 -9.93 -3.83
C PRO A 486 -4.57 -9.70 -4.87
N LEU A 487 -4.68 -10.30 -6.06
CA LEU A 487 -3.75 -9.99 -7.18
C LEU A 487 -3.85 -8.52 -7.63
N GLY A 488 -4.93 -7.85 -7.21
CA GLY A 488 -5.23 -6.43 -7.45
C GLY A 488 -4.31 -5.43 -6.76
N VAL A 489 -3.56 -5.88 -5.76
CA VAL A 489 -2.80 -5.05 -4.83
C VAL A 489 -1.32 -5.35 -4.98
N TYR A 490 -0.46 -4.32 -4.91
CA TYR A 490 0.97 -4.46 -5.13
C TYR A 490 1.62 -5.29 -4.01
N GLY A 491 2.69 -6.02 -4.35
CA GLY A 491 3.33 -6.96 -3.44
C GLY A 491 2.48 -8.21 -3.14
N VAL A 492 2.90 -8.97 -2.14
CA VAL A 492 2.20 -10.13 -1.60
C VAL A 492 2.23 -10.08 -0.07
N GLY A 493 1.12 -10.44 0.57
CA GLY A 493 1.02 -10.37 2.03
C GLY A 493 0.30 -9.12 2.51
N ASN A 494 -0.73 -8.70 1.78
CA ASN A 494 -1.65 -7.63 2.18
C ASN A 494 -2.97 -8.25 2.63
N TYR A 495 -3.21 -8.36 3.94
CA TYR A 495 -4.39 -9.03 4.50
C TYR A 495 -4.69 -8.60 5.94
N GLU A 496 -5.86 -8.99 6.42
CA GLU A 496 -6.28 -8.82 7.81
C GLU A 496 -6.56 -10.18 8.47
N LEU A 497 -6.42 -10.24 9.79
CA LEU A 497 -6.81 -11.36 10.63
C LEU A 497 -7.60 -10.85 11.84
N ASN A 498 -8.75 -11.45 12.11
CA ASN A 498 -9.62 -11.07 13.22
C ASN A 498 -9.51 -12.08 14.37
N VAL A 499 -9.53 -11.56 15.60
CA VAL A 499 -9.62 -12.34 16.83
C VAL A 499 -11.03 -12.24 17.38
N GLN A 500 -11.64 -13.38 17.67
CA GLN A 500 -13.03 -13.49 18.09
C GLN A 500 -13.18 -13.71 19.59
N ALA A 501 -14.32 -13.27 20.12
CA ALA A 501 -14.72 -13.54 21.50
C ALA A 501 -15.01 -15.04 21.70
N PRO A 502 -14.43 -15.70 22.71
CA PRO A 502 -14.74 -17.10 23.02
C PRO A 502 -16.10 -17.28 23.72
N VAL A 503 -16.63 -16.22 24.32
CA VAL A 503 -17.85 -16.22 25.14
C VAL A 503 -18.53 -14.85 25.08
N ASP A 504 -19.82 -14.83 25.40
CA ASP A 504 -20.61 -13.61 25.52
C ASP A 504 -20.08 -12.70 26.65
N GLY A 505 -20.13 -11.39 26.42
CA GLY A 505 -19.81 -10.37 27.40
C GLY A 505 -20.03 -8.95 26.87
N LEU A 506 -19.60 -7.93 27.61
CA LEU A 506 -19.69 -6.53 27.11
C LEU A 506 -18.80 -6.27 25.89
N TRP A 507 -17.84 -7.15 25.63
CA TRP A 507 -16.99 -7.11 24.43
C TRP A 507 -17.69 -7.62 23.16
N GLY A 508 -18.86 -8.25 23.27
CA GLY A 508 -19.60 -8.88 22.16
C GLY A 508 -20.11 -10.28 22.51
N VAL A 509 -20.89 -10.87 21.61
CA VAL A 509 -21.31 -12.28 21.71
C VAL A 509 -20.18 -13.20 21.25
N ALA A 510 -20.22 -14.48 21.64
CA ALA A 510 -19.26 -15.46 21.16
C ALA A 510 -19.20 -15.48 19.62
N GLY A 511 -17.99 -15.41 19.06
CA GLY A 511 -17.75 -15.30 17.62
C GLY A 511 -17.71 -13.87 17.06
N SER A 512 -18.06 -12.84 17.83
CA SER A 512 -17.84 -11.45 17.42
C SER A 512 -16.35 -11.12 17.41
N ASP A 513 -15.90 -10.35 16.41
CA ASP A 513 -14.55 -9.81 16.39
C ASP A 513 -14.33 -8.86 17.57
N VAL A 514 -13.18 -8.96 18.23
CA VAL A 514 -12.80 -8.14 19.40
C VAL A 514 -11.45 -7.46 19.26
N PHE A 515 -10.61 -7.93 18.34
CA PHE A 515 -9.30 -7.37 18.04
C PHE A 515 -8.90 -7.73 16.61
N ARG A 516 -8.13 -6.87 15.95
CA ARG A 516 -7.74 -7.05 14.55
C ARG A 516 -6.25 -6.84 14.33
N MET A 517 -5.69 -7.60 13.39
CA MET A 517 -4.31 -7.48 12.95
C MET A 517 -4.28 -7.27 11.44
N TYR A 518 -3.60 -6.22 10.99
CA TYR A 518 -3.32 -5.95 9.60
C TYR A 518 -1.88 -6.32 9.25
N PHE A 519 -1.68 -6.85 8.05
CA PHE A 519 -0.38 -7.22 7.51
C PHE A 519 -0.26 -6.57 6.13
N LEU A 520 0.78 -5.76 5.92
CA LEU A 520 1.05 -5.11 4.64
C LEU A 520 2.44 -5.46 4.14
N ASP A 521 2.55 -5.64 2.82
CA ASP A 521 3.84 -5.84 2.16
C ASP A 521 4.56 -4.50 1.98
N SER A 522 5.62 -4.25 2.73
CA SER A 522 6.47 -3.06 2.52
C SER A 522 7.42 -3.18 1.33
N ASN A 523 7.32 -4.27 0.55
CA ASN A 523 8.12 -4.58 -0.62
C ASN A 523 9.60 -4.86 -0.26
N ALA A 524 10.54 -4.63 -1.17
CA ALA A 524 11.97 -4.84 -0.96
C ALA A 524 12.77 -3.64 -1.48
N TYR A 525 13.19 -3.73 -2.74
CA TYR A 525 13.99 -2.75 -3.43
C TYR A 525 13.20 -2.29 -4.66
N PRO A 526 13.28 -1.00 -5.00
CA PRO A 526 12.56 -0.49 -6.16
C PRO A 526 13.08 -1.09 -7.46
N VAL A 527 12.18 -1.32 -8.43
CA VAL A 527 12.53 -1.92 -9.72
C VAL A 527 13.28 -0.92 -10.59
N HIS A 528 14.62 -1.00 -10.61
CA HIS A 528 15.46 -0.21 -11.51
C HIS A 528 15.32 -0.70 -12.97
N GLY A 529 14.58 0.02 -13.81
CA GLY A 529 14.61 -0.24 -15.25
C GLY A 529 13.45 0.28 -16.10
N TRP A 530 12.27 0.45 -15.50
CA TRP A 530 11.08 1.02 -16.17
C TRP A 530 10.72 2.42 -15.66
N LEU A 531 11.08 2.69 -14.42
CA LEU A 531 10.76 3.89 -13.66
C LEU A 531 12.10 4.47 -13.21
N ARG A 532 12.71 5.27 -14.09
CA ARG A 532 13.97 5.95 -13.80
C ARG A 532 13.69 7.03 -12.78
N SER A 533 13.80 6.72 -11.48
CA SER A 533 14.13 7.69 -10.43
C SER A 533 13.77 7.22 -9.03
N GLU A 534 14.60 6.42 -8.39
CA GLU A 534 14.52 6.38 -6.93
C GLU A 534 15.92 6.48 -6.37
N ASP A 535 16.18 7.60 -5.71
CA ASP A 535 17.30 7.78 -4.79
C ASP A 535 17.02 7.04 -3.47
N THR A 536 15.82 6.45 -3.31
CA THR A 536 15.55 5.58 -2.17
C THR A 536 16.18 4.20 -2.34
N LYS A 537 16.86 3.77 -1.29
CA LYS A 537 17.47 2.43 -1.20
C LYS A 537 16.41 1.35 -1.08
N TYR A 538 15.27 1.65 -0.48
CA TYR A 538 14.24 0.68 -0.12
C TYR A 538 12.87 1.09 -0.68
N ASP A 539 12.12 0.10 -1.11
CA ASP A 539 10.76 0.29 -1.61
C ASP A 539 9.80 0.68 -0.44
N TRP A 540 8.57 1.07 -0.75
CA TRP A 540 7.57 1.53 0.21
C TRP A 540 6.21 0.89 -0.06
N ILE A 541 5.31 1.04 0.91
CA ILE A 541 3.91 0.65 0.77
C ILE A 541 3.24 1.56 -0.27
N ARG A 542 2.84 1.01 -1.41
CA ARG A 542 2.31 1.76 -2.56
C ARG A 542 0.88 2.25 -2.29
N PRO A 543 0.38 3.30 -2.98
CA PRO A 543 -0.95 3.85 -2.74
C PRO A 543 -2.09 2.83 -2.88
N ASN A 544 -2.00 1.89 -3.82
CA ASN A 544 -3.03 0.87 -3.96
C ASN A 544 -3.09 -0.11 -2.77
N GLN A 545 -1.99 -0.27 -2.03
CA GLN A 545 -1.96 -1.01 -0.77
C GLN A 545 -2.62 -0.21 0.35
N VAL A 546 -2.38 1.11 0.40
CA VAL A 546 -3.04 2.02 1.34
C VAL A 546 -4.55 2.06 1.10
N GLU A 547 -4.97 2.17 -0.16
CA GLU A 547 -6.39 2.12 -0.54
C GLU A 547 -7.02 0.77 -0.18
N TYR A 548 -6.31 -0.33 -0.39
CA TYR A 548 -6.79 -1.64 0.03
C TYR A 548 -6.96 -1.74 1.55
N TYR A 549 -6.05 -1.14 2.33
CA TYR A 549 -6.23 -1.03 3.77
C TYR A 549 -7.50 -0.23 4.15
N ARG A 550 -7.77 0.91 3.51
CA ARG A 550 -9.02 1.65 3.73
C ARG A 550 -10.25 0.79 3.52
N GLN A 551 -10.24 -0.04 2.48
CA GLN A 551 -11.36 -0.92 2.15
C GLN A 551 -11.54 -2.05 3.15
N MET A 552 -10.43 -2.64 3.62
CA MET A 552 -10.49 -3.61 4.71
C MET A 552 -11.08 -2.96 5.97
N SER A 553 -10.61 -1.76 6.35
CA SER A 553 -11.14 -1.00 7.50
C SER A 553 -12.63 -0.66 7.37
N ALA A 554 -13.04 -0.10 6.22
CA ALA A 554 -14.42 0.31 5.96
C ALA A 554 -15.42 -0.88 5.95
N ALA A 555 -14.95 -2.09 5.60
CA ALA A 555 -15.77 -3.29 5.68
C ALA A 555 -16.19 -3.65 7.13
N HIS A 556 -15.62 -2.98 8.13
CA HIS A 556 -15.90 -3.18 9.55
C HIS A 556 -16.41 -1.92 10.25
N ASP A 557 -16.93 -0.92 9.53
CA ASP A 557 -17.41 0.33 10.13
C ASP A 557 -18.50 0.12 11.19
N ASP A 558 -19.38 -0.88 10.99
CA ASP A 558 -20.42 -1.28 11.95
C ASP A 558 -19.89 -2.05 13.18
N ASN A 559 -18.62 -2.49 13.15
CA ASN A 559 -17.97 -3.26 14.22
C ASN A 559 -16.48 -2.92 14.34
N ARG A 560 -16.17 -1.64 14.55
CA ARG A 560 -14.78 -1.18 14.77
C ARG A 560 -14.23 -1.70 16.09
N VAL A 561 -13.13 -2.44 16.01
CA VAL A 561 -12.36 -2.94 17.15
C VAL A 561 -10.95 -2.36 17.10
N PRO A 562 -10.24 -2.22 18.23
CA PRO A 562 -8.84 -1.80 18.19
C PRO A 562 -8.02 -2.75 17.31
N ALA A 563 -7.16 -2.18 16.48
CA ALA A 563 -6.31 -2.94 15.57
C ALA A 563 -4.83 -2.63 15.79
N ILE A 564 -3.97 -3.54 15.30
CA ILE A 564 -2.53 -3.30 15.10
C ILE A 564 -2.13 -3.64 13.68
N MET A 565 -0.99 -3.15 13.22
CA MET A 565 -0.49 -3.40 11.87
C MET A 565 0.98 -3.83 11.87
N PHE A 566 1.32 -4.79 11.01
CA PHE A 566 2.68 -5.25 10.75
C PHE A 566 3.09 -4.93 9.31
N PHE A 567 4.30 -4.41 9.16
CA PHE A 567 5.04 -4.25 7.90
C PHE A 567 6.53 -4.36 8.22
N HIS A 568 7.40 -4.64 7.24
CA HIS A 568 8.81 -4.90 7.55
C HIS A 568 9.64 -3.62 7.55
N ILE A 569 9.71 -2.93 6.40
CA ILE A 569 10.46 -1.69 6.21
C ILE A 569 9.70 -0.56 6.92
N PRO A 570 10.33 0.18 7.83
CA PRO A 570 9.66 1.22 8.60
C PRO A 570 9.19 2.37 7.71
N LEU A 571 8.14 3.05 8.14
CA LEU A 571 7.72 4.31 7.52
C LEU A 571 8.70 5.43 7.88
N PRO A 572 8.82 6.50 7.07
CA PRO A 572 9.64 7.66 7.39
C PRO A 572 9.38 8.24 8.78
N GLU A 573 8.13 8.18 9.23
CA GLU A 573 7.72 8.67 10.55
C GLU A 573 8.44 7.93 11.68
N TYR A 574 8.92 6.69 11.52
CA TYR A 574 9.71 6.04 12.57
C TYR A 574 10.95 6.84 12.95
N GLY A 575 11.60 7.52 11.99
CA GLY A 575 12.80 8.34 12.23
C GLY A 575 12.55 9.70 12.86
N MET A 576 11.29 10.04 13.16
CA MET A 576 10.89 11.33 13.76
C MET A 576 10.68 11.24 15.27
N ASP A 577 11.21 10.21 15.92
CA ASP A 577 11.09 10.04 17.35
C ASP A 577 11.89 11.08 18.15
N VAL A 578 11.42 11.41 19.35
CA VAL A 578 12.12 12.28 20.29
C VAL A 578 12.56 11.44 21.48
N ALA A 579 13.83 11.59 21.90
CA ALA A 579 14.44 10.74 22.92
C ALA A 579 13.65 10.66 24.24
N ASP A 580 13.03 11.77 24.67
CA ASP A 580 12.23 11.82 25.91
C ASP A 580 10.79 11.31 25.75
N GLN A 581 10.37 10.99 24.53
CA GLN A 581 9.01 10.53 24.19
C GLN A 581 8.97 9.06 23.74
N ARG A 582 10.13 8.41 23.67
CA ARG A 582 10.25 6.99 23.29
C ARG A 582 10.51 6.11 24.50
N THR A 583 10.01 4.89 24.44
CA THR A 583 10.37 3.82 25.38
C THR A 583 11.18 2.76 24.64
N GLY A 584 12.44 2.60 25.03
CA GLY A 584 13.42 1.78 24.32
C GLY A 584 14.55 2.62 23.71
N GLN A 585 15.26 2.07 22.73
CA GLN A 585 16.52 2.62 22.23
C GLN A 585 16.54 2.70 20.70
N HIS A 586 16.79 3.90 20.18
CA HIS A 586 17.16 4.18 18.79
C HIS A 586 18.68 4.14 18.71
N ARG A 587 19.22 3.13 18.03
CA ARG A 587 20.66 2.79 18.03
C ARG A 587 21.30 2.85 16.65
N GLU A 588 20.50 2.86 15.60
CA GLU A 588 20.93 3.04 14.22
C GLU A 588 19.95 3.92 13.47
N ASP A 589 20.41 4.53 12.38
CA ASP A 589 19.56 5.35 11.51
C ASP A 589 18.34 4.55 11.02
N VAL A 590 17.19 5.20 10.95
CA VAL A 590 15.97 4.58 10.41
C VAL A 590 16.09 4.43 8.90
N LEU A 591 16.23 3.19 8.42
CA LEU A 591 16.37 2.89 6.99
C LEU A 591 15.01 2.71 6.31
N SER A 592 14.16 3.73 6.41
CA SER A 592 12.89 3.82 5.69
C SER A 592 13.08 4.13 4.19
N SER A 593 12.00 4.00 3.43
CA SER A 593 11.96 4.61 2.09
C SER A 593 12.03 6.13 2.18
N GLU A 594 12.51 6.80 1.13
CA GLU A 594 12.47 8.27 1.06
C GLU A 594 11.07 8.80 0.67
N VAL A 595 10.15 7.89 0.36
CA VAL A 595 8.80 8.20 -0.09
C VAL A 595 7.83 8.14 1.09
N HIS A 596 7.10 9.24 1.34
CA HIS A 596 6.00 9.26 2.32
C HIS A 596 4.77 8.57 1.74
N SER A 597 4.47 7.34 2.19
CA SER A 597 3.48 6.43 1.61
C SER A 597 2.00 6.85 1.75
N ASP A 598 1.70 7.91 2.50
CA ASP A 598 0.35 8.24 3.02
C ASP A 598 -0.26 7.12 3.91
N LEU A 599 0.49 6.09 4.28
CA LEU A 599 -0.03 5.09 5.22
C LEU A 599 -0.22 5.69 6.62
N PHE A 600 0.79 6.36 7.17
CA PHE A 600 0.73 6.87 8.55
C PHE A 600 -0.46 7.80 8.77
N SER A 601 -0.65 8.75 7.86
CA SER A 601 -1.79 9.65 7.82
C SER A 601 -3.13 8.90 7.76
N THR A 602 -3.21 7.87 6.92
CA THR A 602 -4.39 7.00 6.82
C THR A 602 -4.69 6.28 8.13
N LEU A 603 -3.66 5.86 8.88
CA LEU A 603 -3.83 5.25 10.20
C LEU A 603 -4.40 6.25 11.22
N VAL A 604 -3.86 7.48 11.24
CA VAL A 604 -4.34 8.56 12.12
C VAL A 604 -5.79 8.91 11.81
N GLU A 605 -6.10 9.05 10.54
CA GLU A 605 -7.43 9.46 10.05
C GLU A 605 -8.51 8.40 10.29
N LEU A 606 -8.21 7.12 10.06
CA LEU A 606 -9.16 6.04 10.31
C LEU A 606 -9.29 5.73 11.80
N ASP A 607 -8.29 6.07 12.61
CA ASP A 607 -8.21 5.87 14.06
C ASP A 607 -8.66 4.48 14.52
N GLU A 608 -8.35 3.44 13.74
CA GLU A 608 -8.62 2.04 14.08
C GLU A 608 -7.35 1.36 14.59
N VAL A 609 -6.26 1.51 13.85
CA VAL A 609 -4.94 0.96 14.19
C VAL A 609 -4.29 1.83 15.25
N LYS A 610 -4.04 1.22 16.41
CA LYS A 610 -3.47 1.92 17.59
C LYS A 610 -1.96 1.77 17.70
N ALA A 611 -1.39 0.76 17.04
CA ALA A 611 0.05 0.53 16.98
C ALA A 611 0.48 -0.16 15.69
N THR A 612 1.64 0.23 15.16
CA THR A 612 2.34 -0.43 14.05
C THR A 612 3.63 -1.07 14.53
N PHE A 613 4.02 -2.18 13.90
CA PHE A 613 5.18 -2.97 14.29
C PHE A 613 6.07 -3.27 13.06
N ALA A 614 7.31 -2.78 13.11
CA ALA A 614 8.32 -2.89 12.06
C ALA A 614 9.53 -3.75 12.47
N GLY A 615 10.30 -4.22 11.48
CA GLY A 615 11.60 -4.88 11.63
C GLY A 615 12.70 -4.03 10.97
N HIS A 616 13.52 -4.65 10.12
CA HIS A 616 14.47 -4.03 9.18
C HIS A 616 15.71 -3.37 9.80
N ASP A 617 15.49 -2.51 10.80
CA ASP A 617 16.54 -1.86 11.60
C ASP A 617 16.76 -2.70 12.87
N HIS A 618 17.65 -3.69 12.77
CA HIS A 618 17.76 -4.81 13.71
C HIS A 618 18.09 -4.39 15.14
N VAL A 619 18.73 -3.24 15.34
CA VAL A 619 19.14 -2.77 16.67
C VAL A 619 18.24 -1.68 17.23
N ASN A 620 17.33 -1.13 16.43
CA ASN A 620 16.24 -0.29 16.89
C ASN A 620 15.17 -1.15 17.58
N GLU A 621 14.73 -0.74 18.76
CA GLU A 621 13.72 -1.51 19.53
C GLU A 621 12.72 -0.65 20.30
N TYR A 622 12.68 0.65 19.98
CA TYR A 622 11.81 1.58 20.68
C TYR A 622 10.37 1.48 20.21
N CYS A 623 9.47 1.95 21.07
CA CYS A 623 8.15 2.43 20.68
C CYS A 623 8.08 3.92 21.00
N TYR A 624 7.37 4.68 20.17
CA TYR A 624 6.98 6.03 20.53
C TYR A 624 5.63 6.37 19.90
N LYS A 625 4.88 7.28 20.54
CA LYS A 625 3.57 7.68 20.07
C LYS A 625 3.68 8.92 19.18
N ARG A 626 3.16 8.84 17.97
CA ARG A 626 2.97 9.98 17.06
C ARG A 626 1.47 10.11 16.78
N GLU A 627 0.89 11.27 17.08
CA GLU A 627 -0.56 11.48 17.01
C GLU A 627 -1.35 10.40 17.77
N SER A 628 -2.29 9.69 17.13
CA SER A 628 -3.08 8.62 17.72
C SER A 628 -2.42 7.23 17.65
N VAL A 629 -1.25 7.10 17.01
CA VAL A 629 -0.64 5.80 16.66
C VAL A 629 0.72 5.60 17.33
N GLN A 630 0.95 4.39 17.87
CA GLN A 630 2.25 3.97 18.39
C GLN A 630 3.11 3.35 17.27
N LEU A 631 4.32 3.84 17.05
CA LEU A 631 5.27 3.30 16.09
C LEU A 631 6.32 2.48 16.85
N CYS A 632 6.33 1.16 16.65
CA CYS A 632 7.15 0.23 17.41
C CYS A 632 8.08 -0.60 16.52
N TYR A 633 9.34 -0.71 16.90
CA TYR A 633 10.26 -1.72 16.35
C TYR A 633 10.19 -3.03 17.15
N GLY A 634 10.22 -4.16 16.45
CA GLY A 634 10.35 -5.48 17.06
C GLY A 634 11.73 -5.73 17.69
N GLY A 635 12.76 -5.10 17.12
CA GLY A 635 14.17 -5.46 17.33
C GLY A 635 14.54 -6.77 16.63
N GLY A 636 15.84 -7.04 16.49
CA GLY A 636 16.34 -8.21 15.77
C GLY A 636 16.49 -9.45 16.65
N ALA A 637 15.77 -10.53 16.31
CA ALA A 637 15.90 -11.83 16.94
C ALA A 637 16.98 -12.72 16.29
N GLY A 638 17.40 -12.38 15.06
CA GLY A 638 18.29 -13.19 14.25
C GLY A 638 19.71 -13.34 14.76
N PHE A 639 20.29 -14.49 14.43
CA PHE A 639 21.72 -14.78 14.50
C PHE A 639 22.17 -15.28 13.11
N GLY A 640 23.39 -15.78 12.96
CA GLY A 640 23.89 -16.17 11.64
C GLY A 640 24.12 -14.93 10.77
N VAL A 641 23.53 -14.87 9.58
CA VAL A 641 23.75 -13.74 8.65
C VAL A 641 23.04 -12.44 9.04
N ALA A 642 22.05 -12.50 9.96
CA ALA A 642 21.41 -11.32 10.52
C ALA A 642 22.44 -10.39 11.17
N TYR A 643 22.53 -9.15 10.68
CA TYR A 643 23.45 -8.16 11.26
C TYR A 643 22.99 -7.72 12.66
N GLY A 644 23.89 -7.13 13.43
CA GLY A 644 23.58 -6.59 14.75
C GLY A 644 24.74 -5.78 15.33
N MET A 645 24.66 -5.46 16.63
CA MET A 645 25.72 -4.77 17.35
C MET A 645 26.17 -5.62 18.55
N LYS A 646 27.48 -5.62 18.82
CA LYS A 646 28.09 -6.47 19.87
C LYS A 646 27.54 -6.19 21.26
N GLU A 647 27.18 -4.94 21.53
CA GLU A 647 26.65 -4.46 22.82
C GLU A 647 25.13 -4.61 22.93
N VAL A 648 24.49 -5.18 21.90
CA VAL A 648 23.03 -5.24 21.76
C VAL A 648 22.61 -6.72 21.73
N GLN A 649 22.07 -7.21 22.85
CA GLN A 649 21.53 -8.57 22.93
C GLN A 649 20.34 -8.75 21.97
N ARG A 650 20.29 -9.88 21.26
CA ARG A 650 19.16 -10.26 20.40
C ARG A 650 17.87 -10.33 21.20
N ARG A 651 16.76 -9.94 20.59
CA ARG A 651 15.50 -9.73 21.30
C ARG A 651 14.28 -9.96 20.42
N ALA A 652 13.16 -10.21 21.07
CA ALA A 652 11.85 -10.28 20.44
C ALA A 652 10.85 -9.45 21.24
N ARG A 653 9.81 -8.97 20.57
CA ARG A 653 8.74 -8.18 21.18
C ARG A 653 7.52 -9.04 21.43
N VAL A 654 6.91 -8.84 22.59
CA VAL A 654 5.62 -9.43 22.95
C VAL A 654 4.58 -8.32 22.98
N ILE A 655 3.41 -8.61 22.42
CA ILE A 655 2.26 -7.71 22.34
C ILE A 655 1.09 -8.44 22.99
N GLU A 656 0.37 -7.78 23.88
CA GLU A 656 -0.81 -8.35 24.53
C GLU A 656 -1.98 -7.39 24.37
N TRP A 657 -2.99 -7.83 23.64
CA TRP A 657 -4.31 -7.20 23.65
C TRP A 657 -5.14 -7.77 24.78
N SER A 658 -5.99 -6.94 25.38
CA SER A 658 -6.98 -7.42 26.31
C SER A 658 -8.23 -6.56 26.46
N VAL A 659 -9.30 -7.15 26.97
CA VAL A 659 -10.54 -6.44 27.36
C VAL A 659 -11.09 -6.99 28.67
N ASN A 660 -11.47 -6.13 29.61
CA ASN A 660 -12.09 -6.54 30.87
C ASN A 660 -13.63 -6.55 30.78
N THR A 661 -14.30 -6.95 31.86
CA THR A 661 -15.77 -6.96 31.97
C THR A 661 -16.43 -5.59 31.92
N GLU A 662 -15.66 -4.49 31.94
CA GLU A 662 -16.14 -3.11 31.77
C GLU A 662 -15.93 -2.61 30.33
N ASN A 663 -15.54 -3.50 29.41
CA ASN A 663 -15.18 -3.18 28.02
C ASN A 663 -13.99 -2.20 27.89
N LYS A 664 -13.14 -2.12 28.93
CA LYS A 664 -11.85 -1.43 28.87
C LYS A 664 -10.87 -2.28 28.08
N ARG A 665 -10.43 -1.77 26.93
CA ARG A 665 -9.55 -2.43 25.96
C ARG A 665 -8.15 -1.85 26.09
N GLU A 666 -7.16 -2.71 26.30
CA GLU A 666 -5.75 -2.31 26.43
C GLU A 666 -4.87 -3.05 25.43
N ILE A 667 -3.84 -2.38 24.92
CA ILE A 667 -2.72 -3.01 24.20
C ILE A 667 -1.44 -2.70 24.97
N ARG A 668 -0.73 -3.73 25.42
CA ARG A 668 0.56 -3.63 26.12
C ARG A 668 1.66 -4.31 25.33
N THR A 669 2.90 -3.89 25.55
CA THR A 669 4.07 -4.53 24.94
C THR A 669 5.25 -4.53 25.89
N TRP A 670 6.10 -5.55 25.76
CA TRP A 670 7.41 -5.65 26.41
C TRP A 670 8.36 -6.42 25.48
N LYS A 671 9.65 -6.42 25.81
CA LYS A 671 10.67 -7.19 25.08
C LYS A 671 11.26 -8.30 25.95
N ARG A 672 11.70 -9.35 25.28
CA ARG A 672 12.50 -10.44 25.84
C ARG A 672 13.83 -10.51 25.14
N VAL A 673 14.91 -10.66 25.90
CA VAL A 673 16.28 -10.69 25.37
C VAL A 673 16.91 -12.06 25.54
N PHE A 674 17.77 -12.43 24.61
CA PHE A 674 18.58 -13.62 24.69
C PHE A 674 19.35 -13.68 26.02
N GLY A 675 19.25 -14.82 26.71
CA GLY A 675 19.93 -15.05 28.00
C GLY A 675 19.22 -14.47 29.23
N ARG A 676 18.19 -13.63 29.08
CA ARG A 676 17.40 -13.06 30.22
C ARG A 676 15.91 -12.99 29.88
N LEU A 677 15.28 -14.16 29.74
CA LEU A 677 13.86 -14.26 29.40
C LEU A 677 12.92 -13.94 30.57
N ASP A 678 13.40 -14.01 31.80
CA ASP A 678 12.66 -13.70 33.02
C ASP A 678 12.37 -12.20 33.17
N GLU A 679 13.24 -11.34 32.66
CA GLU A 679 13.08 -9.89 32.68
C GLU A 679 12.13 -9.39 31.59
N ARG A 680 11.12 -8.60 31.95
CA ARG A 680 10.33 -7.82 30.99
C ARG A 680 11.00 -6.47 30.81
N LEU A 681 11.61 -6.28 29.65
CA LEU A 681 12.22 -4.99 29.34
C LEU A 681 11.17 -4.07 28.72
N ASP A 682 11.13 -2.83 29.23
CA ASP A 682 10.33 -1.74 28.68
C ASP A 682 8.83 -2.07 28.52
N ASP A 683 8.26 -2.69 29.58
CA ASP A 683 6.81 -2.95 29.69
C ASP A 683 6.05 -1.62 29.66
N GLN A 684 5.18 -1.46 28.66
CA GLN A 684 4.49 -0.20 28.38
C GLN A 684 3.08 -0.45 27.85
N LEU A 685 2.18 0.50 28.18
CA LEU A 685 0.82 0.56 27.67
C LEU A 685 0.80 1.41 26.39
N LEU A 686 0.46 0.77 25.27
CA LEU A 686 0.36 1.43 23.96
C LEU A 686 -0.98 2.14 23.77
N TYR A 687 -2.06 1.52 24.25
CA TYR A 687 -3.43 1.99 24.06
C TYR A 687 -4.34 1.61 25.23
N SER A 688 -5.27 2.51 25.58
CA SER A 688 -6.46 2.27 26.41
C SER A 688 -7.59 3.18 25.90
N ASN A 689 -8.82 2.66 25.80
CA ASN A 689 -10.02 3.49 25.63
C ASN A 689 -10.54 4.05 26.94
#